data_AF-A0A224XBC9-F1
#
_entry.id   AF-A0A224XBC9-F1
#
_cell.length_a   1.000
_cell.length_b   1.000
_cell.length_c   1.000
_cell.angle_alpha   90.00
_cell.angle_beta   90.00
_cell.angle_gamma   90.00
#
_symmetry.space_group_name_H-M   'P 1'
#
loop_
_entity.id
_entity.type
_entity.pdbx_description
1 polymer ?
#
loop_
_entity_poly.entity_id
_entity_poly.type
_entity_poly.pdbx_seq_one_letter_code
_entity_poly.pdbx_strand_id
1 'polypeptide(L)'
;VLEADNPMLIRFQNVLKKHLISQKYRLLGQINELETDLKGTKDDIKKDGETIARELKIIKQQQENIKNFKKNMTTVNDEIEKVGGSIEDQRIKFKQLKIELTEKKKHLNSLEQEKEMYMQLLYKMESYKEFQDGQLRMNERQTAKNKVEIKQMLQEKQKQDLILWRLTQIILQLKRNYDASENNIYTIRQTAEKVESNVSTAEVDIESLKLENILIRQTINKSFATVNVKNQAYPIEKQNLQYVKDVYIELTNQIRGLTKSFGEMRKTEEQSRIRFNKAWTKTIELKNNMKTFSHSIILSENMLLQFQTIFENNEKRLELTKKETKNLENEQKKVLKKLDDEFTKHNEMQKRLLDKLNENNITEIFKNRIDKQIKKLAQDAKYQEVELAEAENRLAKSLLDNEMLKSSILELTKSGNEKQKNIDDQELILKSLEKEIKDKSYLCRSYQSKIAWKESKIEELKRKKEEKDARASPLELKALNMEEELKKLQSDVEQSENEWLNLENDLLTKADLRNKLIGEVLKLRKDYIRIEQYRIRGEEKIRDVQFSARKCSKELEFAHKQLERIEHETVEKGKLRDELEKLAYIHEKNYEQDLKAAENEYMEKEKQNKELNETIEEMTMYIQASQREYLEWDKKLKLACKEKERFRKEMESSGEIGAMKLEIHRMEVRLSQLKKVQEKMMCDLEHCVSRRDSIIGAAEAREIRFRTGGKQVAKIHIQRRISDMQMKLKQTKQTAQILERALYDAREKEIKLTEDYTDNNAQMDILKNGLREVELQIHEGQIHKHACLEMTVLRQRKARLLEDLKFNRYKNVYKCEILLNKEEEKQSTIHCALEEVLDTLKIDFPHLGLQIVQIINSLKHPEKL
;
A
#
# COMPACT_ATOMS: atom_id res chain seq x y z
N VAL A 1 100.92 50.58 -124.73
CA VAL A 1 101.65 51.69 -125.38
C VAL A 1 100.68 52.34 -126.36
N LEU A 2 100.78 53.66 -126.50
CA LEU A 2 99.97 54.62 -127.28
C LEU A 2 98.71 55.14 -126.54
N GLU A 3 98.40 56.45 -126.47
CA GLU A 3 98.95 57.64 -127.15
C GLU A 3 98.61 58.96 -126.41
N ALA A 4 99.15 60.09 -126.90
CA ALA A 4 99.56 61.29 -126.17
C ALA A 4 98.50 62.34 -125.76
N ASP A 5 97.19 62.06 -125.85
CA ASP A 5 96.13 63.02 -125.48
C ASP A 5 95.05 62.39 -124.56
N ASN A 6 95.45 62.02 -123.34
CA ASN A 6 94.53 61.56 -122.29
C ASN A 6 94.46 62.57 -121.11
N PRO A 7 93.27 62.99 -120.65
CA PRO A 7 93.04 64.02 -119.61
C PRO A 7 93.70 63.80 -118.23
N MET A 8 94.39 62.68 -118.01
CA MET A 8 95.11 62.35 -116.77
C MET A 8 96.56 62.89 -116.71
N LEU A 9 97.10 63.48 -117.79
CA LEU A 9 98.46 64.06 -117.85
C LEU A 9 98.52 65.61 -117.77
N ILE A 10 97.39 66.30 -117.93
CA ILE A 10 97.28 67.78 -117.91
C ILE A 10 97.30 68.35 -116.47
N ARG A 11 96.98 67.52 -115.47
CA ARG A 11 96.99 67.91 -114.04
C ARG A 11 98.40 67.95 -113.44
N PHE A 12 99.36 67.23 -114.03
CA PHE A 12 100.76 67.17 -113.59
C PHE A 12 101.58 68.39 -114.08
N GLN A 13 101.31 68.91 -115.28
CA GLN A 13 102.06 70.03 -115.86
C GLN A 13 101.62 71.42 -115.33
N ASN A 14 100.39 71.58 -114.84
CA ASN A 14 99.87 72.84 -114.30
C ASN A 14 100.31 73.14 -112.84
N VAL A 15 100.76 72.13 -112.09
CA VAL A 15 101.22 72.27 -110.70
C VAL A 15 102.62 72.89 -110.63
N LEU A 16 103.47 72.64 -111.63
CA LEU A 16 104.83 73.16 -111.72
C LEU A 16 104.88 74.69 -111.94
N LYS A 17 103.90 75.27 -112.65
CA LYS A 17 103.89 76.69 -113.03
C LYS A 17 103.36 77.63 -111.94
N LYS A 18 102.45 77.15 -111.07
CA LYS A 18 101.88 77.93 -109.94
C LYS A 18 102.86 78.13 -108.77
N HIS A 19 103.87 77.27 -108.64
CA HIS A 19 104.84 77.30 -107.56
C HIS A 19 105.76 78.54 -107.58
N LEU A 20 106.11 79.05 -108.76
CA LEU A 20 107.09 80.14 -108.92
C LEU A 20 106.55 81.56 -108.64
N ILE A 21 105.23 81.78 -108.68
CA ILE A 21 104.61 83.13 -108.59
C ILE A 21 104.22 83.51 -107.14
N SER A 22 103.94 82.54 -106.27
CA SER A 22 103.52 82.77 -104.87
C SER A 22 104.63 83.22 -103.91
N GLN A 23 105.92 83.09 -104.26
CA GLN A 23 107.02 83.50 -103.38
C GLN A 23 107.18 85.03 -103.24
N LYS A 24 106.70 85.83 -104.21
CA LYS A 24 106.98 87.28 -104.24
C LYS A 24 106.09 88.13 -103.33
N TYR A 25 104.82 87.78 -103.15
CA TYR A 25 103.84 88.61 -102.41
C TYR A 25 103.84 88.39 -100.88
N ARG A 26 104.63 87.42 -100.39
CA ARG A 26 104.64 86.99 -98.98
C ARG A 26 105.53 87.85 -98.05
N LEU A 27 106.51 88.58 -98.59
CA LEU A 27 107.48 89.36 -97.80
C LEU A 27 106.96 90.73 -97.30
N LEU A 28 105.85 91.24 -97.83
CA LEU A 28 105.34 92.59 -97.51
C LEU A 28 104.34 92.64 -96.32
N GLY A 29 103.74 91.52 -95.91
CA GLY A 29 102.69 91.48 -94.88
C GLY A 29 103.18 91.36 -93.43
N GLN A 30 104.43 90.93 -93.20
CA GLN A 30 104.93 90.57 -91.86
C GLN A 30 105.33 91.78 -90.99
N ILE A 31 105.36 93.01 -91.52
CA ILE A 31 105.78 94.20 -90.77
C ILE A 31 104.64 94.82 -89.93
N ASN A 32 103.36 94.63 -90.31
CA ASN A 32 102.22 95.32 -89.67
C ASN A 32 101.62 94.61 -88.44
N GLU A 33 101.98 93.37 -88.12
CA GLU A 33 101.37 92.59 -87.02
C GLU A 33 102.03 92.82 -85.64
N LEU A 34 103.26 93.36 -85.58
CA LEU A 34 104.00 93.51 -84.32
C LEU A 34 103.58 94.73 -83.47
N GLU A 35 102.84 95.69 -84.03
CA GLU A 35 102.44 96.91 -83.30
C GLU A 35 101.13 96.76 -82.48
N THR A 36 100.31 95.72 -82.74
CA THR A 36 98.99 95.56 -82.09
C THR A 36 99.01 94.79 -80.77
N ASP A 37 100.01 93.95 -80.53
CA ASP A 37 100.06 93.06 -79.36
C ASP A 37 100.43 93.77 -78.03
N LEU A 38 101.04 94.97 -78.09
CA LEU A 38 101.42 95.75 -76.90
C LEU A 38 100.25 96.45 -76.18
N LYS A 39 99.03 96.48 -76.77
CA LYS A 39 97.83 97.12 -76.17
C LYS A 39 96.97 96.17 -75.31
N GLY A 40 97.01 94.85 -75.53
CA GLY A 40 96.10 93.89 -74.88
C GLY A 40 96.41 93.58 -73.40
N THR A 41 97.68 93.64 -72.98
CA THR A 41 98.10 93.22 -71.64
C THR A 41 97.71 94.18 -70.50
N LYS A 42 97.23 95.40 -70.82
CA LYS A 42 96.76 96.38 -69.82
C LYS A 42 95.28 96.21 -69.42
N ASP A 43 94.46 95.52 -70.21
CA ASP A 43 93.02 95.38 -69.95
C ASP A 43 92.67 94.14 -69.10
N ASP A 44 93.56 93.15 -68.99
CA ASP A 44 93.32 91.93 -68.21
C ASP A 44 93.50 92.15 -66.70
N ILE A 45 94.41 93.04 -66.27
CA ILE A 45 94.65 93.35 -64.84
C ILE A 45 93.45 94.03 -64.16
N LYS A 46 92.59 94.73 -64.93
CA LYS A 46 91.38 95.38 -64.38
C LYS A 46 90.22 94.41 -64.15
N LYS A 47 90.11 93.34 -64.96
CA LYS A 47 89.01 92.36 -64.86
C LYS A 47 89.19 91.41 -63.68
N ASP A 48 90.43 91.11 -63.31
CA ASP A 48 90.75 90.24 -62.18
C ASP A 48 90.48 90.90 -60.81
N GLY A 49 90.49 92.24 -60.73
CA GLY A 49 90.09 92.96 -59.51
C GLY A 49 88.58 92.90 -59.22
N GLU A 50 87.74 92.89 -60.25
CA GLU A 50 86.27 92.88 -60.13
C GLU A 50 85.69 91.49 -59.83
N THR A 51 86.40 90.41 -60.16
CA THR A 51 86.03 89.03 -59.82
C THR A 51 86.29 88.73 -58.34
N ILE A 52 87.43 89.14 -57.80
CA ILE A 52 87.80 88.93 -56.38
C ILE A 52 86.80 89.62 -55.43
N ALA A 53 86.33 90.82 -55.76
CA ALA A 53 85.35 91.54 -54.93
C ALA A 53 83.96 90.84 -54.89
N ARG A 54 83.56 90.17 -55.97
CA ARG A 54 82.31 89.38 -56.03
C ARG A 54 82.41 88.10 -55.22
N GLU A 55 83.54 87.43 -55.26
CA GLU A 55 83.78 86.19 -54.48
C GLU A 55 83.78 86.46 -52.97
N LEU A 56 84.36 87.58 -52.52
CA LEU A 56 84.33 87.98 -51.12
C LEU A 56 82.91 88.27 -50.59
N LYS A 57 81.99 88.74 -51.44
CA LYS A 57 80.58 88.96 -51.07
C LYS A 57 79.82 87.62 -50.92
N ILE A 58 80.10 86.64 -51.78
CA ILE A 58 79.50 85.29 -51.73
C ILE A 58 79.97 84.55 -50.48
N ILE A 59 81.25 84.64 -50.12
CA ILE A 59 81.80 84.00 -48.92
C ILE A 59 81.13 84.52 -47.65
N LYS A 60 80.87 85.84 -47.55
CA LYS A 60 80.14 86.40 -46.39
C LYS A 60 78.72 85.87 -46.27
N GLN A 61 77.99 85.76 -47.38
CA GLN A 61 76.65 85.15 -47.38
C GLN A 61 76.69 83.66 -46.99
N GLN A 62 77.70 82.91 -47.43
CA GLN A 62 77.87 81.50 -47.05
C GLN A 62 78.15 81.35 -45.55
N GLN A 63 78.97 82.24 -44.95
CA GLN A 63 79.23 82.20 -43.51
C GLN A 63 77.98 82.49 -42.66
N GLU A 64 77.10 83.37 -43.12
CA GLU A 64 75.82 83.67 -42.47
C GLU A 64 74.85 82.48 -42.55
N ASN A 65 74.77 81.83 -43.73
CA ASN A 65 74.00 80.61 -43.90
C ASN A 65 74.51 79.46 -43.01
N ILE A 66 75.82 79.29 -42.88
CA ILE A 66 76.41 78.27 -41.99
C ILE A 66 76.04 78.54 -40.52
N LYS A 67 76.02 79.80 -40.07
CA LYS A 67 75.56 80.14 -38.70
C LYS A 67 74.08 79.79 -38.50
N ASN A 68 73.23 80.03 -39.50
CA ASN A 68 71.82 79.67 -39.44
C ASN A 68 71.62 78.14 -39.43
N PHE A 69 72.37 77.37 -40.23
CA PHE A 69 72.34 75.90 -40.18
C PHE A 69 72.80 75.34 -38.83
N LYS A 70 73.82 75.94 -38.20
CA LYS A 70 74.25 75.54 -36.85
C LYS A 70 73.17 75.77 -35.81
N LYS A 71 72.46 76.91 -35.86
CA LYS A 71 71.31 77.18 -34.97
C LYS A 71 70.17 76.18 -35.20
N ASN A 72 69.88 75.84 -36.45
CA ASN A 72 68.85 74.85 -36.77
C ASN A 72 69.25 73.43 -36.32
N MET A 73 70.54 73.07 -36.40
CA MET A 73 71.01 71.78 -35.87
C MET A 73 70.90 71.69 -34.36
N THR A 74 71.16 72.79 -33.63
CA THR A 74 70.96 72.79 -32.17
C THR A 74 69.49 72.64 -31.80
N THR A 75 68.56 73.31 -32.50
CA THR A 75 67.12 73.14 -32.23
C THR A 75 66.63 71.74 -32.56
N VAL A 76 67.10 71.15 -33.66
CA VAL A 76 66.76 69.75 -34.02
C VAL A 76 67.33 68.76 -33.00
N ASN A 77 68.54 68.96 -32.49
CA ASN A 77 69.08 68.12 -31.42
C ASN A 77 68.25 68.22 -30.12
N ASP A 78 67.82 69.41 -29.73
CA ASP A 78 66.96 69.59 -28.56
C ASP A 78 65.58 68.91 -28.74
N GLU A 79 65.04 68.91 -29.96
CA GLU A 79 63.82 68.17 -30.29
C GLU A 79 64.05 66.65 -30.27
N ILE A 80 65.19 66.16 -30.75
CA ILE A 80 65.57 64.75 -30.69
C ILE A 80 65.72 64.28 -29.24
N GLU A 81 66.33 65.06 -28.35
CA GLU A 81 66.44 64.71 -26.93
C GLU A 81 65.08 64.68 -26.23
N LYS A 82 64.18 65.63 -26.53
CA LYS A 82 62.81 65.63 -25.98
C LYS A 82 62.00 64.42 -26.45
N VAL A 83 62.08 64.09 -27.74
CA VAL A 83 61.41 62.91 -28.30
C VAL A 83 62.04 61.63 -27.73
N GLY A 84 63.36 61.58 -27.57
CA GLY A 84 64.08 60.48 -26.93
C GLY A 84 63.63 60.25 -25.49
N GLY A 85 63.51 61.31 -24.69
CA GLY A 85 62.96 61.24 -23.33
C GLY A 85 61.52 60.73 -23.30
N SER A 86 60.64 61.24 -24.18
CA SER A 86 59.26 60.78 -24.27
C SER A 86 59.14 59.31 -24.68
N ILE A 87 60.04 58.82 -25.54
CA ILE A 87 60.08 57.41 -25.95
C ILE A 87 60.51 56.52 -24.78
N GLU A 88 61.50 56.94 -23.99
CA GLU A 88 61.94 56.17 -22.82
C GLU A 88 60.86 56.13 -21.73
N ASP A 89 60.15 57.23 -21.48
CA ASP A 89 58.99 57.26 -20.60
C ASP A 89 57.88 56.30 -21.07
N GLN A 90 57.60 56.26 -22.38
CA GLN A 90 56.64 55.29 -22.93
C GLN A 90 57.13 53.85 -22.81
N ARG A 91 58.44 53.59 -22.94
CA ARG A 91 59.02 52.26 -22.74
C ARG A 91 58.89 51.80 -21.28
N ILE A 92 59.10 52.69 -20.32
CA ILE A 92 58.91 52.39 -18.89
C ILE A 92 57.43 52.08 -18.62
N LYS A 93 56.50 52.91 -19.11
CA LYS A 93 55.05 52.65 -19.00
C LYS A 93 54.64 51.34 -19.66
N PHE A 94 55.17 51.02 -20.83
CA PHE A 94 54.91 49.75 -21.50
C PHE A 94 55.43 48.54 -20.70
N LYS A 95 56.62 48.66 -20.09
CA LYS A 95 57.15 47.62 -19.18
C LYS A 95 56.24 47.43 -17.96
N GLN A 96 55.75 48.51 -17.35
CA GLN A 96 54.81 48.45 -16.23
C GLN A 96 53.48 47.78 -16.64
N LEU A 97 52.86 48.23 -17.74
CA LEU A 97 51.65 47.62 -18.29
C LEU A 97 51.84 46.14 -18.64
N LYS A 98 53.02 45.74 -19.13
CA LYS A 98 53.34 44.34 -19.41
C LYS A 98 53.39 43.52 -18.12
N ILE A 99 53.97 44.04 -17.04
CA ILE A 99 53.99 43.39 -15.72
C ILE A 99 52.56 43.26 -15.18
N GLU A 100 51.79 44.35 -15.16
CA GLU A 100 50.38 44.33 -14.75
C GLU A 100 49.55 43.34 -15.56
N LEU A 101 49.75 43.28 -16.88
CA LEU A 101 49.07 42.32 -17.75
C LEU A 101 49.48 40.87 -17.43
N THR A 102 50.74 40.62 -17.08
CA THR A 102 51.15 39.28 -16.60
C THR A 102 50.54 38.92 -15.25
N GLU A 103 50.40 39.88 -14.33
CA GLU A 103 49.73 39.66 -13.04
C GLU A 103 48.23 39.40 -13.22
N LYS A 104 47.56 40.18 -14.08
CA LYS A 104 46.16 39.94 -14.44
C LYS A 104 45.96 38.59 -15.12
N LYS A 105 46.88 38.15 -15.99
CA LYS A 105 46.84 36.80 -16.57
C LYS A 105 47.00 35.70 -15.51
N LYS A 106 47.92 35.86 -14.56
CA LYS A 106 48.05 34.91 -13.44
C LYS A 106 46.78 34.86 -12.59
N HIS A 107 46.16 36.01 -12.32
CA HIS A 107 44.91 36.07 -11.59
C HIS A 107 43.73 35.47 -12.36
N LEU A 108 43.66 35.68 -13.68
CA LEU A 108 42.65 35.05 -14.53
C LEU A 108 42.81 33.53 -14.53
N ASN A 109 44.04 33.02 -14.65
CA ASN A 109 44.30 31.58 -14.54
C ASN A 109 43.91 31.02 -13.16
N SER A 110 44.13 31.75 -12.06
CA SER A 110 43.67 31.29 -10.74
C SER A 110 42.14 31.24 -10.65
N LEU A 111 41.44 32.22 -11.25
CA LEU A 111 39.97 32.23 -11.30
C LEU A 111 39.42 31.11 -12.21
N GLU A 112 40.12 30.77 -13.29
CA GLU A 112 39.77 29.63 -14.15
C GLU A 112 39.92 28.30 -13.39
N GLN A 113 41.00 28.13 -12.61
CA GLN A 113 41.17 26.96 -11.74
C GLN A 113 40.09 26.88 -10.65
N GLU A 114 39.73 28.01 -10.03
CA GLU A 114 38.62 28.07 -9.08
C GLU A 114 37.29 27.70 -9.75
N LYS A 115 37.03 28.21 -10.95
CA LYS A 115 35.84 27.86 -11.74
C LYS A 115 35.79 26.36 -12.05
N GLU A 116 36.90 25.77 -12.47
CA GLU A 116 37.00 24.33 -12.73
C GLU A 116 36.74 23.51 -11.45
N MET A 117 37.30 23.94 -10.31
CA MET A 117 37.04 23.33 -9.01
C MET A 117 35.55 23.42 -8.62
N TYR A 118 34.91 24.57 -8.81
CA TYR A 118 33.48 24.73 -8.57
C TYR A 118 32.63 23.90 -9.54
N MET A 119 33.03 23.78 -10.81
CA MET A 119 32.33 22.96 -11.79
C MET A 119 32.42 21.47 -11.43
N GLN A 120 33.58 20.99 -10.98
CA GLN A 120 33.73 19.63 -10.47
C GLN A 120 32.90 19.40 -9.20
N LEU A 121 32.81 20.39 -8.31
CA LEU A 121 31.95 20.32 -7.13
C LEU A 121 30.47 20.25 -7.52
N LEU A 122 30.03 21.08 -8.47
CA LEU A 122 28.65 21.06 -8.98
C LEU A 122 28.32 19.71 -9.59
N TYR A 123 29.19 19.15 -10.43
CA TYR A 123 28.99 17.82 -11.01
C TYR A 123 28.86 16.74 -9.93
N LYS A 124 29.71 16.77 -8.91
CA LYS A 124 29.57 15.85 -7.75
C LYS A 124 28.25 16.06 -7.03
N MET A 125 27.83 17.30 -6.78
CA MET A 125 26.55 17.60 -6.15
C MET A 125 25.35 17.14 -6.98
N GLU A 126 25.38 17.33 -8.31
CA GLU A 126 24.34 16.86 -9.22
C GLU A 126 24.27 15.34 -9.24
N SER A 127 25.41 14.64 -9.37
CA SER A 127 25.46 13.18 -9.28
C SER A 127 24.93 12.65 -7.94
N TYR A 128 25.21 13.36 -6.85
CA TYR A 128 24.73 12.99 -5.52
C TYR A 128 23.23 13.24 -5.37
N LYS A 129 22.72 14.33 -5.95
CA LYS A 129 21.29 14.62 -6.01
C LYS A 129 20.55 13.58 -6.85
N GLU A 130 21.06 13.21 -8.03
CA GLU A 130 20.48 12.15 -8.85
C GLU A 130 20.47 10.80 -8.13
N PHE A 131 21.56 10.46 -7.43
CA PHE A 131 21.62 9.28 -6.59
C PHE A 131 20.59 9.34 -5.45
N GLN A 132 20.47 10.47 -4.75
CA GLN A 132 19.47 10.65 -3.69
C GLN A 132 18.04 10.58 -4.23
N ASP A 133 17.75 11.21 -5.36
CA ASP A 133 16.45 11.15 -6.03
C ASP A 133 16.13 9.72 -6.48
N GLY A 134 17.13 8.98 -6.97
CA GLY A 134 17.02 7.55 -7.27
C GLY A 134 16.68 6.73 -6.03
N GLN A 135 17.37 6.95 -4.91
CA GLN A 135 17.10 6.28 -3.64
C GLN A 135 15.73 6.65 -3.07
N LEU A 136 15.30 7.91 -3.18
CA LEU A 136 13.97 8.36 -2.78
C LEU A 136 12.90 7.66 -3.61
N ARG A 137 13.03 7.57 -4.94
CA ARG A 137 12.10 6.83 -5.80
C ARG A 137 12.06 5.33 -5.45
N MET A 138 13.22 4.74 -5.13
CA MET A 138 13.29 3.34 -4.68
C MET A 138 12.58 3.15 -3.33
N ASN A 139 12.80 4.06 -2.38
CA ASN A 139 12.10 4.05 -1.09
C ASN A 139 10.60 4.30 -1.24
N GLU A 140 10.15 5.19 -2.13
CA GLU A 140 8.74 5.41 -2.44
C GLU A 140 8.10 4.14 -3.04
N ARG A 141 8.79 3.47 -3.97
CA ARG A 141 8.34 2.18 -4.51
C ARG A 141 8.29 1.12 -3.43
N GLN A 142 9.30 1.03 -2.56
CA GLN A 142 9.32 0.06 -1.48
C GLN A 142 8.23 0.34 -0.44
N THR A 143 8.00 1.61 -0.08
CA THR A 143 6.90 1.97 0.83
C THR A 143 5.53 1.73 0.20
N ALA A 144 5.36 1.95 -1.11
CA ALA A 144 4.14 1.58 -1.83
C ALA A 144 3.92 0.05 -1.82
N LYS A 145 4.96 -0.75 -2.09
CA LYS A 145 4.91 -2.21 -1.97
C LYS A 145 4.56 -2.65 -0.55
N ASN A 146 5.24 -2.12 0.46
CA ASN A 146 4.96 -2.41 1.87
C ASN A 146 3.51 -2.03 2.23
N LYS A 147 2.97 -0.92 1.72
CA LYS A 147 1.55 -0.55 1.93
C LYS A 147 0.59 -1.57 1.32
N VAL A 148 0.89 -2.09 0.13
CA VAL A 148 0.10 -3.14 -0.52
C VAL A 148 0.20 -4.45 0.27
N GLU A 149 1.40 -4.86 0.68
CA GLU A 149 1.61 -6.05 1.51
C GLU A 149 0.89 -5.94 2.86
N ILE A 150 0.97 -4.80 3.55
CA ILE A 150 0.22 -4.55 4.79
C ILE A 150 -1.28 -4.66 4.53
N LYS A 151 -1.80 -4.10 3.43
CA LYS A 151 -3.21 -4.21 3.08
C LYS A 151 -3.63 -5.66 2.83
N GLN A 152 -2.80 -6.46 2.15
CA GLN A 152 -3.03 -7.89 1.96
C GLN A 152 -3.01 -8.65 3.30
N MET A 153 -2.01 -8.42 4.15
CA MET A 153 -1.92 -9.02 5.48
C MET A 153 -3.11 -8.65 6.37
N LEU A 154 -3.61 -7.41 6.28
CA LEU A 154 -4.83 -6.99 6.99
C LEU A 154 -6.07 -7.71 6.46
N GLN A 155 -6.20 -7.90 5.15
CA GLN A 155 -7.31 -8.67 4.56
C GLN A 155 -7.24 -10.15 4.96
N GLU A 156 -6.06 -10.75 4.99
CA GLU A 156 -5.87 -12.11 5.47
C GLU A 156 -6.21 -12.23 6.96
N LYS A 157 -5.77 -11.28 7.79
CA LYS A 157 -6.15 -11.22 9.20
C LYS A 157 -7.66 -11.12 9.38
N GLN A 158 -8.35 -10.27 8.61
CA GLN A 158 -9.81 -10.18 8.64
C GLN A 158 -10.48 -11.52 8.27
N LYS A 159 -9.97 -12.24 7.27
CA LYS A 159 -10.46 -13.58 6.92
C LYS A 159 -10.23 -14.56 8.08
N GLN A 160 -9.06 -14.54 8.71
CA GLN A 160 -8.75 -15.36 9.88
C GLN A 160 -9.66 -15.03 11.06
N ASP A 161 -9.91 -13.75 11.34
CA ASP A 161 -10.80 -13.29 12.42
C ASP A 161 -12.25 -13.76 12.19
N LEU A 162 -12.72 -13.76 10.93
CA LEU A 162 -14.03 -14.32 10.58
C LEU A 162 -14.09 -15.84 10.80
N ILE A 163 -13.03 -16.57 10.46
CA ILE A 163 -12.93 -18.01 10.72
C ILE A 163 -12.91 -18.28 12.22
N LEU A 164 -12.10 -17.53 12.98
CA LEU A 164 -12.06 -17.60 14.44
C LEU A 164 -13.42 -17.34 15.05
N TRP A 165 -14.11 -16.28 14.62
CA TRP A 165 -15.46 -15.97 15.08
C TRP A 165 -16.42 -17.12 14.78
N ARG A 166 -16.39 -17.70 13.57
CA ARG A 166 -17.21 -18.85 13.20
C ARG A 166 -16.90 -20.07 14.06
N LEU A 167 -15.62 -20.37 14.31
CA LEU A 167 -15.20 -21.45 15.19
C LEU A 167 -15.66 -21.20 16.62
N THR A 168 -15.56 -19.98 17.14
CA THR A 168 -16.07 -19.61 18.46
C THR A 168 -17.59 -19.79 18.54
N GLN A 169 -18.35 -19.41 17.51
CA GLN A 169 -19.79 -19.65 17.47
C GLN A 169 -20.13 -21.13 17.46
N ILE A 170 -19.41 -21.94 16.68
CA ILE A 170 -19.58 -23.40 16.66
C ILE A 170 -19.24 -24.00 18.03
N ILE A 171 -18.15 -23.58 18.66
CA ILE A 171 -17.76 -24.03 20.02
C ILE A 171 -18.85 -23.66 21.03
N LEU A 172 -19.39 -22.45 20.98
CA LEU A 172 -20.48 -22.03 21.86
C LEU A 172 -21.77 -22.83 21.61
N GLN A 173 -22.08 -23.14 20.35
CA GLN A 173 -23.23 -23.98 20.01
C GLN A 173 -23.04 -25.42 20.49
N LEU A 174 -21.85 -26.00 20.29
CA LEU A 174 -21.50 -27.33 20.78
C LEU A 174 -21.53 -27.38 22.31
N LYS A 175 -21.05 -26.33 22.99
CA LYS A 175 -21.11 -26.24 24.45
C LYS A 175 -22.54 -26.14 24.96
N ARG A 176 -23.40 -25.32 24.34
CA ARG A 176 -24.84 -25.30 24.65
C ARG A 176 -25.51 -26.65 24.45
N ASN A 177 -25.17 -27.37 23.37
CA ASN A 177 -25.70 -28.70 23.10
C ASN A 177 -25.19 -29.73 24.13
N TYR A 178 -23.93 -29.63 24.52
CA TYR A 178 -23.33 -30.44 25.58
C TYR A 178 -24.04 -30.21 26.91
N ASP A 179 -24.19 -28.95 27.34
CA ASP A 179 -24.86 -28.58 28.59
C ASP A 179 -26.34 -29.04 28.58
N ALA A 180 -27.02 -28.93 27.43
CA ALA A 180 -28.38 -29.44 27.27
C ALA A 180 -28.44 -30.98 27.36
N SER A 181 -27.48 -31.68 26.75
CA SER A 181 -27.38 -33.13 26.85
C SER A 181 -27.05 -33.60 28.27
N GLU A 182 -26.17 -32.89 28.98
CA GLU A 182 -25.81 -33.16 30.37
C GLU A 182 -27.02 -32.98 31.30
N ASN A 183 -27.79 -31.90 31.12
CA ASN A 183 -29.04 -31.69 31.83
C ASN A 183 -30.09 -32.76 31.53
N ASN A 184 -30.19 -33.21 30.27
CA ASN A 184 -31.08 -34.33 29.91
C ASN A 184 -30.63 -35.63 30.59
N ILE A 185 -29.34 -35.92 30.65
CA ILE A 185 -28.81 -37.10 31.36
C ILE A 185 -29.12 -36.99 32.86
N TYR A 186 -28.95 -35.81 33.46
CA TYR A 186 -29.27 -35.58 34.87
C TYR A 186 -30.76 -35.79 35.18
N THR A 187 -31.66 -35.23 34.36
CA THR A 187 -33.10 -35.42 34.52
C THR A 187 -33.52 -36.87 34.31
N ILE A 188 -32.97 -37.56 33.31
CA ILE A 188 -33.19 -39.00 33.09
C ILE A 188 -32.74 -39.79 34.31
N ARG A 189 -31.54 -39.53 34.86
CA ARG A 189 -31.05 -40.18 36.08
C ARG A 189 -31.98 -39.97 37.27
N GLN A 190 -32.43 -38.74 37.53
CA GLN A 190 -33.40 -38.48 38.59
C GLN A 190 -34.73 -39.21 38.38
N THR A 191 -35.22 -39.27 37.13
CA THR A 191 -36.45 -40.03 36.85
C THR A 191 -36.24 -41.53 37.02
N ALA A 192 -35.07 -42.05 36.66
CA ALA A 192 -34.71 -43.45 36.85
C ALA A 192 -34.62 -43.81 38.34
N GLU A 193 -33.97 -42.97 39.16
CA GLU A 193 -33.92 -43.15 40.63
C GLU A 193 -35.32 -43.14 41.25
N LYS A 194 -36.21 -42.24 40.81
CA LYS A 194 -37.61 -42.23 41.27
C LYS A 194 -38.36 -43.49 40.85
N VAL A 195 -38.16 -43.97 39.63
CA VAL A 195 -38.76 -45.22 39.16
C VAL A 195 -38.22 -46.40 39.95
N GLU A 196 -36.92 -46.47 40.22
CA GLU A 196 -36.29 -47.52 41.02
C GLU A 196 -36.82 -47.53 42.46
N SER A 197 -36.98 -46.36 43.08
CA SER A 197 -37.63 -46.23 44.39
C SER A 197 -39.10 -46.68 44.36
N ASN A 198 -39.85 -46.33 43.32
CA ASN A 198 -41.24 -46.80 43.14
C ASN A 198 -41.33 -48.31 42.88
N VAL A 199 -40.36 -48.89 42.17
CA VAL A 199 -40.29 -50.35 41.95
C VAL A 199 -39.95 -51.05 43.27
N SER A 200 -38.96 -50.56 44.02
CA SER A 200 -38.61 -51.14 45.32
C SER A 200 -39.78 -51.08 46.32
N THR A 201 -40.53 -49.98 46.37
CA THR A 201 -41.74 -49.89 47.21
C THR A 201 -42.84 -50.84 46.73
N ALA A 202 -43.07 -50.96 45.42
CA ALA A 202 -44.00 -51.93 44.87
C ALA A 202 -43.57 -53.39 45.13
N GLU A 203 -42.27 -53.69 45.12
CA GLU A 203 -41.72 -55.01 45.48
C GLU A 203 -42.00 -55.34 46.95
N VAL A 204 -41.77 -54.39 47.86
CA VAL A 204 -42.11 -54.52 49.29
C VAL A 204 -43.62 -54.76 49.47
N ASP A 205 -44.46 -54.02 48.76
CA ASP A 205 -45.92 -54.19 48.80
C ASP A 205 -46.34 -55.57 48.28
N ILE A 206 -45.72 -56.05 47.19
CA ILE A 206 -45.96 -57.40 46.64
C ILE A 206 -45.54 -58.48 47.65
N GLU A 207 -44.40 -58.32 48.32
CA GLU A 207 -43.96 -59.25 49.37
C GLU A 207 -44.92 -59.25 50.56
N SER A 208 -45.41 -58.10 50.97
CA SER A 208 -46.44 -57.95 52.01
C SER A 208 -47.74 -58.67 51.63
N LEU A 209 -48.23 -58.48 50.41
CA LEU A 209 -49.40 -59.17 49.88
C LEU A 209 -49.19 -60.70 49.77
N LYS A 210 -47.97 -61.15 49.42
CA LYS A 210 -47.64 -62.59 49.41
C LYS A 210 -47.72 -63.18 50.82
N LEU A 211 -47.19 -62.48 51.83
CA LEU A 211 -47.29 -62.90 53.23
C LEU A 211 -48.75 -62.94 53.70
N GLU A 212 -49.55 -61.94 53.38
CA GLU A 212 -50.98 -61.90 53.70
C GLU A 212 -51.72 -63.08 53.05
N ASN A 213 -51.43 -63.39 51.78
CA ASN A 213 -52.03 -64.53 51.07
C ASN A 213 -51.63 -65.87 51.73
N ILE A 214 -50.39 -66.02 52.19
CA ILE A 214 -49.95 -67.21 52.96
C ILE A 214 -50.74 -67.32 54.27
N LEU A 215 -50.90 -66.23 55.02
CA LEU A 215 -51.66 -66.21 56.28
C LEU A 215 -53.15 -66.52 56.07
N ILE A 216 -53.76 -65.97 55.01
CA ILE A 216 -55.14 -66.27 54.60
C ILE A 216 -55.28 -67.75 54.24
N ARG A 217 -54.35 -68.30 53.44
CA ARG A 217 -54.36 -69.74 53.12
C ARG A 217 -54.22 -70.61 54.36
N GLN A 218 -53.36 -70.23 55.31
CA GLN A 218 -53.21 -70.95 56.58
C GLN A 218 -54.47 -70.89 57.44
N THR A 219 -55.14 -69.73 57.52
CA THR A 219 -56.40 -69.58 58.26
C THR A 219 -57.54 -70.34 57.60
N ILE A 220 -57.66 -70.30 56.27
CA ILE A 220 -58.60 -71.12 55.51
C ILE A 220 -58.33 -72.61 55.77
N ASN A 221 -57.08 -73.08 55.72
CA ASN A 221 -56.75 -74.48 56.00
C ASN A 221 -57.05 -74.89 57.45
N LYS A 222 -56.78 -74.02 58.43
CA LYS A 222 -57.18 -74.25 59.83
C LYS A 222 -58.70 -74.34 59.97
N SER A 223 -59.45 -73.46 59.31
CA SER A 223 -60.92 -73.50 59.30
C SER A 223 -61.47 -74.76 58.61
N PHE A 224 -60.81 -75.22 57.55
CA PHE A 224 -61.17 -76.45 56.86
C PHE A 224 -60.90 -77.67 57.76
N ALA A 225 -59.78 -77.70 58.48
CA ALA A 225 -59.48 -78.76 59.43
C ALA A 225 -60.48 -78.81 60.59
N THR A 226 -60.91 -77.67 61.14
CA THR A 226 -61.93 -77.64 62.20
C THR A 226 -63.31 -78.07 61.69
N VAL A 227 -63.69 -77.70 60.47
CA VAL A 227 -64.91 -78.19 59.80
C VAL A 227 -64.83 -79.70 59.57
N ASN A 228 -63.67 -80.24 59.17
CA ASN A 228 -63.51 -81.67 58.94
C ASN A 228 -63.62 -82.49 60.24
N VAL A 229 -63.05 -82.00 61.35
CA VAL A 229 -63.22 -82.62 62.69
C VAL A 229 -64.69 -82.59 63.12
N LYS A 230 -65.41 -81.49 62.89
CA LYS A 230 -66.85 -81.41 63.17
C LYS A 230 -67.67 -82.38 62.29
N ASN A 231 -67.33 -82.50 61.02
CA ASN A 231 -67.99 -83.45 60.11
C ASN A 231 -67.73 -84.92 60.49
N GLN A 232 -66.58 -85.24 61.09
CA GLN A 232 -66.28 -86.57 61.64
C GLN A 232 -66.98 -86.83 62.98
N ALA A 233 -67.24 -85.80 63.79
CA ALA A 233 -67.99 -85.93 65.05
C ALA A 233 -69.51 -86.10 64.82
N TYR A 234 -70.05 -85.48 63.77
CA TYR A 234 -71.48 -85.53 63.43
C TYR A 234 -72.11 -86.94 63.30
N PRO A 235 -71.48 -87.94 62.63
CA PRO A 235 -72.04 -89.30 62.57
C PRO A 235 -72.01 -90.02 63.94
N ILE A 236 -71.02 -89.74 64.79
CA ILE A 236 -70.91 -90.30 66.14
C ILE A 236 -72.06 -89.75 67.01
N GLU A 237 -72.31 -88.45 66.91
CA GLU A 237 -73.38 -87.78 67.66
C GLU A 237 -74.78 -88.22 67.17
N LYS A 238 -74.93 -88.48 65.88
CA LYS A 238 -76.17 -89.04 65.29
C LYS A 238 -76.43 -90.49 65.72
N GLN A 239 -75.39 -91.32 65.87
CA GLN A 239 -75.53 -92.68 66.43
C GLN A 239 -75.88 -92.64 67.92
N ASN A 240 -75.28 -91.74 68.70
CA ASN A 240 -75.62 -91.54 70.11
C ASN A 240 -77.08 -91.09 70.28
N LEU A 241 -77.59 -90.22 69.41
CA LEU A 241 -78.99 -89.77 69.44
C LEU A 241 -79.98 -90.91 69.13
N GLN A 242 -79.60 -91.84 68.25
CA GLN A 242 -80.42 -93.01 67.94
C GLN A 242 -80.44 -94.01 69.11
N TYR A 243 -79.29 -94.25 69.73
CA TYR A 243 -79.17 -95.07 70.95
C TYR A 243 -79.97 -94.49 72.13
N VAL A 244 -79.95 -93.17 72.32
CA VAL A 244 -80.72 -92.51 73.40
C VAL A 244 -82.24 -92.62 73.18
N LYS A 245 -82.72 -92.63 71.93
CA LYS A 245 -84.14 -92.82 71.62
C LYS A 245 -84.63 -94.23 71.94
N ASP A 246 -83.81 -95.24 71.67
CA ASP A 246 -84.14 -96.64 71.96
C ASP A 246 -84.11 -96.91 73.49
N VAL A 247 -83.14 -96.31 74.20
CA VAL A 247 -83.03 -96.39 75.67
C VAL A 247 -84.14 -95.62 76.40
N TYR A 248 -84.69 -94.54 75.81
CA TYR A 248 -85.80 -93.76 76.41
C TYR A 248 -87.13 -94.53 76.46
N ILE A 249 -87.39 -95.42 75.49
CA ILE A 249 -88.58 -96.30 75.43
C ILE A 249 -88.47 -97.43 76.47
N GLU A 250 -87.25 -97.86 76.77
CA GLU A 250 -86.97 -98.92 77.76
C GLU A 250 -86.96 -98.38 79.20
N LEU A 251 -86.45 -97.16 79.40
CA LEU A 251 -86.48 -96.43 80.68
C LEU A 251 -87.90 -96.04 81.12
N THR A 252 -88.84 -95.76 80.19
CA THR A 252 -90.24 -95.43 80.54
C THR A 252 -91.02 -96.63 81.11
N ASN A 253 -90.57 -97.87 80.88
CA ASN A 253 -91.16 -99.08 81.45
C ASN A 253 -90.43 -99.59 82.71
N GLN A 254 -89.15 -99.24 82.91
CA GLN A 254 -88.35 -99.66 84.08
C GLN A 254 -88.41 -98.68 85.27
N ILE A 255 -88.73 -97.40 85.03
CA ILE A 255 -88.96 -96.38 86.08
C ILE A 255 -90.20 -96.71 86.96
N ARG A 256 -91.09 -97.60 86.51
CA ARG A 256 -92.23 -98.11 87.30
C ARG A 256 -91.85 -99.18 88.34
N GLY A 257 -90.64 -99.75 88.31
CA GLY A 257 -90.26 -100.93 89.12
C GLY A 257 -89.06 -100.77 90.06
N LEU A 258 -88.19 -99.77 89.89
CA LEU A 258 -86.89 -99.72 90.58
C LEU A 258 -86.74 -98.58 91.59
N THR A 259 -87.80 -98.31 92.33
CA THR A 259 -87.77 -97.44 93.53
C THR A 259 -87.43 -98.22 94.82
N LYS A 260 -86.79 -99.40 94.73
CA LYS A 260 -86.69 -100.34 95.89
C LYS A 260 -85.35 -101.02 96.24
N SER A 261 -84.18 -100.72 95.67
CA SER A 261 -82.94 -101.37 96.19
C SER A 261 -81.63 -100.64 95.93
N PHE A 262 -81.08 -100.09 97.02
CA PHE A 262 -79.88 -99.25 97.11
C PHE A 262 -78.75 -100.06 97.81
N GLY A 263 -78.13 -101.02 97.11
CA GLY A 263 -77.42 -102.14 97.77
C GLY A 263 -75.89 -102.27 97.63
N GLU A 264 -75.25 -102.09 96.48
CA GLU A 264 -73.94 -102.76 96.26
C GLU A 264 -72.73 -101.84 95.97
N MET A 265 -72.59 -100.80 96.79
CA MET A 265 -71.50 -99.82 96.74
C MET A 265 -70.22 -100.25 97.52
N ARG A 266 -69.78 -101.53 97.52
CA ARG A 266 -68.71 -101.99 98.46
C ARG A 266 -67.51 -102.79 97.93
N LYS A 267 -67.31 -103.00 96.61
CA LYS A 267 -66.21 -103.88 96.09
C LYS A 267 -65.02 -103.19 95.38
N THR A 268 -64.95 -101.86 95.25
CA THR A 268 -63.95 -101.17 94.40
C THR A 268 -62.73 -100.56 95.12
N GLU A 269 -62.67 -100.61 96.45
CA GLU A 269 -61.65 -99.88 97.24
C GLU A 269 -60.25 -100.52 97.21
N GLU A 270 -60.14 -101.82 96.94
CA GLU A 270 -58.90 -102.59 97.12
C GLU A 270 -57.87 -102.43 95.97
N GLN A 271 -58.28 -101.93 94.79
CA GLN A 271 -57.41 -101.77 93.61
C GLN A 271 -56.53 -100.50 93.62
N SER A 272 -56.81 -99.53 94.49
CA SER A 272 -56.14 -98.21 94.47
C SER A 272 -54.73 -98.24 95.09
N ARG A 273 -54.45 -99.20 95.97
CA ARG A 273 -53.21 -99.25 96.76
C ARG A 273 -51.96 -99.67 95.94
N ILE A 274 -52.14 -100.44 94.87
CA ILE A 274 -51.05 -100.93 94.00
C ILE A 274 -50.53 -99.83 93.04
N ARG A 275 -51.36 -98.86 92.68
CA ARG A 275 -51.00 -97.78 91.73
C ARG A 275 -50.02 -96.76 92.33
N PHE A 276 -50.06 -96.57 93.65
CA PHE A 276 -49.24 -95.57 94.35
C PHE A 276 -47.74 -95.90 94.33
N ASN A 277 -47.35 -97.16 94.52
CA ASN A 277 -45.93 -97.56 94.57
C ASN A 277 -45.19 -97.40 93.22
N LYS A 278 -45.89 -97.47 92.07
CA LYS A 278 -45.29 -97.24 90.74
C LYS A 278 -45.07 -95.77 90.40
N ALA A 279 -45.82 -94.86 91.02
CA ALA A 279 -45.67 -93.43 90.80
C ALA A 279 -44.42 -92.87 91.49
N TRP A 280 -44.03 -93.42 92.64
CA TRP A 280 -42.93 -92.93 93.47
C TRP A 280 -41.54 -93.07 92.81
N THR A 281 -41.28 -94.19 92.14
CA THR A 281 -39.99 -94.45 91.48
C THR A 281 -39.74 -93.53 90.28
N LYS A 282 -40.80 -93.15 89.55
CA LYS A 282 -40.72 -92.28 88.37
C LYS A 282 -40.39 -90.83 88.73
N THR A 283 -40.75 -90.39 89.93
CA THR A 283 -40.48 -89.03 90.43
C THR A 283 -38.99 -88.82 90.73
N ILE A 284 -38.25 -89.88 91.07
CA ILE A 284 -36.81 -89.79 91.40
C ILE A 284 -35.97 -89.62 90.13
N GLU A 285 -36.30 -90.32 89.03
CA GLU A 285 -35.61 -90.18 87.74
C GLU A 285 -35.79 -88.79 87.11
N LEU A 286 -36.99 -88.23 87.18
CA LEU A 286 -37.28 -86.87 86.68
C LEU A 286 -36.49 -85.79 87.43
N LYS A 287 -36.20 -86.00 88.72
CA LYS A 287 -35.46 -85.05 89.56
C LYS A 287 -33.97 -84.99 89.21
N ASN A 288 -33.39 -86.09 88.72
CA ASN A 288 -31.99 -86.11 88.26
C ASN A 288 -31.82 -85.46 86.88
N ASN A 289 -32.78 -85.64 85.97
CA ASN A 289 -32.77 -84.97 84.66
C ASN A 289 -32.95 -83.43 84.79
N MET A 290 -33.71 -82.94 85.77
CA MET A 290 -33.81 -81.49 86.01
C MET A 290 -32.46 -80.86 86.41
N LYS A 291 -31.59 -81.57 87.12
CA LYS A 291 -30.29 -81.04 87.56
C LYS A 291 -29.31 -80.89 86.40
N THR A 292 -29.33 -81.79 85.42
CA THR A 292 -28.47 -81.70 84.23
C THR A 292 -28.92 -80.56 83.29
N PHE A 293 -30.23 -80.37 83.11
CA PHE A 293 -30.77 -79.23 82.36
C PHE A 293 -30.46 -77.88 83.03
N SER A 294 -30.52 -77.81 84.36
CA SER A 294 -30.15 -76.59 85.11
C SER A 294 -28.69 -76.19 84.88
N HIS A 295 -27.76 -77.15 84.81
CA HIS A 295 -26.35 -76.86 84.56
C HIS A 295 -26.09 -76.34 83.13
N SER A 296 -26.82 -76.86 82.13
CA SER A 296 -26.75 -76.39 80.74
C SER A 296 -27.28 -74.96 80.56
N ILE A 297 -28.29 -74.57 81.35
CA ILE A 297 -28.86 -73.22 81.32
C ILE A 297 -27.84 -72.21 81.89
N ILE A 298 -27.21 -72.52 83.03
CA ILE A 298 -26.21 -71.65 83.67
C ILE A 298 -25.00 -71.41 82.75
N LEU A 299 -24.53 -72.43 82.03
CA LEU A 299 -23.45 -72.27 81.04
C LEU A 299 -23.84 -71.36 79.87
N SER A 300 -25.10 -71.42 79.43
CA SER A 300 -25.61 -70.58 78.34
C SER A 300 -25.82 -69.12 78.77
N GLU A 301 -26.31 -68.91 80.00
CA GLU A 301 -26.45 -67.57 80.61
C GLU A 301 -25.08 -66.89 80.78
N ASN A 302 -24.05 -67.63 81.20
CA ASN A 302 -22.70 -67.08 81.31
C ASN A 302 -22.09 -66.69 79.95
N MET A 303 -22.36 -67.46 78.88
CA MET A 303 -21.94 -67.07 77.52
C MET A 303 -22.68 -65.82 77.01
N LEU A 304 -23.98 -65.70 77.31
CA LEU A 304 -24.76 -64.50 76.99
C LEU A 304 -24.20 -63.25 77.69
N LEU A 305 -23.83 -63.36 78.97
CA LEU A 305 -23.20 -62.26 79.73
C LEU A 305 -21.84 -61.84 79.14
N GLN A 306 -21.05 -62.79 78.65
CA GLN A 306 -19.79 -62.49 77.96
C GLN A 306 -20.02 -61.82 76.60
N PHE A 307 -21.03 -62.24 75.83
CA PHE A 307 -21.38 -61.55 74.59
C PHE A 307 -21.94 -60.14 74.83
N GLN A 308 -22.72 -59.96 75.89
CA GLN A 308 -23.29 -58.67 76.25
C GLN A 308 -22.19 -57.66 76.66
N THR A 309 -21.18 -58.10 77.41
CA THR A 309 -20.02 -57.25 77.74
C THR A 309 -19.15 -56.92 76.53
N ILE A 310 -18.98 -57.84 75.57
CA ILE A 310 -18.29 -57.56 74.29
C ILE A 310 -19.11 -56.56 73.44
N PHE A 311 -20.43 -56.71 73.42
CA PHE A 311 -21.33 -55.82 72.67
C PHE A 311 -21.28 -54.40 73.23
N GLU A 312 -21.39 -54.23 74.55
CA GLU A 312 -21.27 -52.92 75.21
C GLU A 312 -19.91 -52.26 74.97
N ASN A 313 -18.83 -53.04 74.95
CA ASN A 313 -17.49 -52.52 74.64
C ASN A 313 -17.35 -52.11 73.16
N ASN A 314 -17.94 -52.87 72.24
CA ASN A 314 -17.97 -52.51 70.83
C ASN A 314 -18.85 -51.29 70.56
N GLU A 315 -19.97 -51.16 71.27
CA GLU A 315 -20.87 -50.00 71.18
C GLU A 315 -20.18 -48.71 71.67
N LYS A 316 -19.44 -48.79 72.79
CA LYS A 316 -18.59 -47.68 73.27
C LYS A 316 -17.49 -47.29 72.27
N ARG A 317 -16.83 -48.27 71.63
CA ARG A 317 -15.83 -48.01 70.57
C ARG A 317 -16.46 -47.40 69.31
N LEU A 318 -17.66 -47.85 68.95
CA LEU A 318 -18.43 -47.27 67.84
C LEU A 318 -18.83 -45.82 68.17
N GLU A 319 -19.18 -45.53 69.42
CA GLU A 319 -19.54 -44.18 69.83
C GLU A 319 -18.33 -43.23 69.87
N LEU A 320 -17.16 -43.71 70.29
CA LEU A 320 -15.89 -42.96 70.23
C LEU A 320 -15.49 -42.68 68.78
N THR A 321 -15.53 -43.67 67.89
CA THR A 321 -15.25 -43.47 66.46
C THR A 321 -16.27 -42.57 65.77
N LYS A 322 -17.56 -42.61 66.17
CA LYS A 322 -18.58 -41.65 65.74
C LYS A 322 -18.30 -40.22 66.23
N LYS A 323 -17.73 -40.05 67.42
CA LYS A 323 -17.30 -38.74 67.93
C LYS A 323 -16.06 -38.23 67.18
N GLU A 324 -15.08 -39.09 66.92
CA GLU A 324 -13.88 -38.75 66.13
C GLU A 324 -14.22 -38.40 64.68
N THR A 325 -15.09 -39.16 64.02
CA THR A 325 -15.58 -38.85 62.67
C THR A 325 -16.35 -37.53 62.63
N LYS A 326 -17.23 -37.25 63.60
CA LYS A 326 -17.87 -35.93 63.73
C LYS A 326 -16.86 -34.80 63.97
N ASN A 327 -15.80 -35.04 64.75
CA ASN A 327 -14.75 -34.05 64.97
C ASN A 327 -13.94 -33.78 63.70
N LEU A 328 -13.57 -34.83 62.96
CA LEU A 328 -12.88 -34.72 61.66
C LEU A 328 -13.77 -34.06 60.61
N GLU A 329 -15.07 -34.37 60.55
CA GLU A 329 -16.03 -33.68 59.69
C GLU A 329 -16.16 -32.19 60.05
N ASN A 330 -16.11 -31.86 61.33
CA ASN A 330 -16.14 -30.46 61.79
C ASN A 330 -14.84 -29.73 61.46
N GLU A 331 -13.68 -30.40 61.56
CA GLU A 331 -12.41 -29.84 61.10
C GLU A 331 -12.36 -29.69 59.59
N GLN A 332 -12.85 -30.67 58.83
CA GLN A 332 -13.01 -30.60 57.39
C GLN A 332 -13.95 -29.44 56.99
N LYS A 333 -15.08 -29.26 57.69
CA LYS A 333 -15.97 -28.10 57.49
C LYS A 333 -15.29 -26.78 57.83
N LYS A 334 -14.45 -26.72 58.88
CA LYS A 334 -13.66 -25.53 59.21
C LYS A 334 -12.60 -25.23 58.16
N VAL A 335 -11.93 -26.25 57.62
CA VAL A 335 -10.94 -26.10 56.54
C VAL A 335 -11.60 -25.70 55.23
N LEU A 336 -12.73 -26.32 54.87
CA LEU A 336 -13.53 -25.94 53.71
C LEU A 336 -14.05 -24.51 53.83
N LYS A 337 -14.53 -24.09 55.00
CA LYS A 337 -14.89 -22.69 55.25
C LYS A 337 -13.70 -21.74 55.12
N LYS A 338 -12.52 -22.09 55.65
CA LYS A 338 -11.30 -21.28 55.45
C LYS A 338 -10.88 -21.22 53.99
N LEU A 339 -11.03 -22.32 53.25
CA LEU A 339 -10.73 -22.37 51.82
C LEU A 339 -11.74 -21.53 51.02
N ASP A 340 -13.03 -21.60 51.34
CA ASP A 340 -14.08 -20.76 50.76
C ASP A 340 -13.88 -19.28 51.13
N ASP A 341 -13.46 -18.98 52.36
CA ASP A 341 -13.12 -17.61 52.81
C ASP A 341 -11.90 -17.08 52.06
N GLU A 342 -10.87 -17.90 51.82
CA GLU A 342 -9.73 -17.51 50.98
C GLU A 342 -10.11 -17.42 49.49
N PHE A 343 -11.02 -18.27 48.99
CA PHE A 343 -11.56 -18.16 47.63
C PHE A 343 -12.44 -16.93 47.45
N THR A 344 -13.23 -16.56 48.45
CA THR A 344 -14.04 -15.33 48.43
C THR A 344 -13.13 -14.12 48.49
N LYS A 345 -12.10 -14.09 49.35
CA LYS A 345 -11.07 -13.03 49.33
C LYS A 345 -10.29 -12.98 48.02
N HIS A 346 -9.93 -14.12 47.44
CA HIS A 346 -9.26 -14.19 46.14
C HIS A 346 -10.16 -13.66 45.03
N ASN A 347 -11.42 -14.09 44.99
CA ASN A 347 -12.42 -13.60 44.06
C ASN A 347 -12.76 -12.12 44.29
N GLU A 348 -12.71 -11.62 45.52
CA GLU A 348 -12.88 -10.20 45.84
C GLU A 348 -11.68 -9.37 45.42
N MET A 349 -10.45 -9.89 45.58
CA MET A 349 -9.23 -9.28 45.06
C MET A 349 -9.22 -9.29 43.53
N GLN A 350 -9.62 -10.40 42.91
CA GLN A 350 -9.73 -10.53 41.47
C GLN A 350 -10.86 -9.67 40.91
N LYS A 351 -12.00 -9.57 41.60
CA LYS A 351 -13.05 -8.59 41.31
C LYS A 351 -12.54 -7.17 41.48
N ARG A 352 -11.82 -6.82 42.55
CA ARG A 352 -11.21 -5.48 42.71
C ARG A 352 -10.18 -5.15 41.63
N LEU A 353 -9.40 -6.14 41.17
CA LEU A 353 -8.47 -5.98 40.04
C LEU A 353 -9.23 -5.80 38.72
N LEU A 354 -10.26 -6.62 38.50
CA LEU A 354 -11.14 -6.51 37.34
C LEU A 354 -11.94 -5.22 37.37
N ASP A 355 -12.36 -4.75 38.54
CA ASP A 355 -13.11 -3.52 38.76
C ASP A 355 -12.22 -2.31 38.60
N LYS A 356 -10.93 -2.35 38.97
CA LYS A 356 -9.96 -1.28 38.65
C LYS A 356 -9.59 -1.25 37.16
N LEU A 357 -9.48 -2.41 36.51
CA LEU A 357 -9.20 -2.49 35.07
C LEU A 357 -10.42 -2.12 34.24
N ASN A 358 -11.60 -2.51 34.73
CA ASN A 358 -12.88 -2.07 34.23
C ASN A 358 -13.08 -0.59 34.55
N GLU A 359 -12.77 -0.02 35.70
CA GLU A 359 -12.86 1.43 35.96
C GLU A 359 -12.02 2.23 34.95
N ASN A 360 -10.84 1.73 34.55
CA ASN A 360 -10.03 2.39 33.52
C ASN A 360 -10.66 2.27 32.10
N ASN A 361 -11.30 1.15 31.74
CA ASN A 361 -12.01 1.01 30.46
C ASN A 361 -13.44 1.62 30.47
N ILE A 362 -14.09 1.59 31.63
CA ILE A 362 -15.41 2.12 31.94
C ILE A 362 -15.30 3.63 32.03
N THR A 363 -14.23 4.25 32.52
CA THR A 363 -14.08 5.72 32.47
C THR A 363 -14.01 6.23 31.03
N GLU A 364 -13.37 5.52 30.11
CA GLU A 364 -13.34 5.89 28.69
C GLU A 364 -14.68 5.62 27.96
N ILE A 365 -15.33 4.49 28.26
CA ILE A 365 -16.67 4.16 27.73
C ILE A 365 -17.78 4.99 28.39
N PHE A 366 -17.68 5.32 29.68
CA PHE A 366 -18.58 6.22 30.40
C PHE A 366 -18.40 7.63 29.89
N LYS A 367 -17.20 8.12 29.61
CA LYS A 367 -17.05 9.46 29.02
C LYS A 367 -17.80 9.56 27.69
N ASN A 368 -17.65 8.54 26.83
CA ASN A 368 -18.35 8.46 25.55
C ASN A 368 -19.86 8.17 25.68
N ARG A 369 -20.30 7.39 26.69
CA ARG A 369 -21.72 7.14 26.96
C ARG A 369 -22.39 8.32 27.65
N ILE A 370 -21.74 8.98 28.60
CA ILE A 370 -22.17 10.21 29.25
C ILE A 370 -22.28 11.30 28.18
N ASP A 371 -21.33 11.47 27.26
CA ASP A 371 -21.49 12.45 26.18
C ASP A 371 -22.68 12.13 25.26
N LYS A 372 -22.93 10.85 24.97
CA LYS A 372 -24.12 10.43 24.23
C LYS A 372 -25.42 10.57 25.05
N GLN A 373 -25.38 10.32 26.36
CA GLN A 373 -26.51 10.47 27.27
C GLN A 373 -26.79 11.94 27.55
N ILE A 374 -25.79 12.81 27.64
CA ILE A 374 -25.95 14.26 27.75
C ILE A 374 -26.60 14.79 26.48
N LYS A 375 -26.16 14.33 25.29
CA LYS A 375 -26.81 14.71 24.03
C LYS A 375 -28.25 14.20 23.92
N LYS A 376 -28.51 12.96 24.37
CA LYS A 376 -29.88 12.43 24.44
C LYS A 376 -30.74 13.15 25.48
N LEU A 377 -30.24 13.36 26.70
CA LEU A 377 -30.93 14.10 27.76
C LEU A 377 -31.17 15.55 27.36
N ALA A 378 -30.28 16.18 26.59
CA ALA A 378 -30.52 17.51 26.05
C ALA A 378 -31.62 17.50 24.96
N GLN A 379 -31.70 16.46 24.14
CA GLN A 379 -32.81 16.27 23.19
C GLN A 379 -34.12 15.95 23.92
N ASP A 380 -34.10 15.03 24.88
CA ASP A 380 -35.24 14.61 25.68
C ASP A 380 -35.76 15.75 26.55
N ALA A 381 -34.88 16.56 27.15
CA ALA A 381 -35.26 17.77 27.86
C ALA A 381 -35.94 18.78 26.92
N LYS A 382 -35.44 18.94 25.69
CA LYS A 382 -36.08 19.79 24.69
C LYS A 382 -37.43 19.23 24.22
N TYR A 383 -37.57 17.92 24.08
CA TYR A 383 -38.86 17.28 23.81
C TYR A 383 -39.82 17.41 24.98
N GLN A 384 -39.35 17.24 26.21
CA GLN A 384 -40.14 17.43 27.43
C GLN A 384 -40.52 18.89 27.62
N GLU A 385 -39.69 19.87 27.25
CA GLU A 385 -40.06 21.28 27.23
C GLU A 385 -41.18 21.54 26.21
N VAL A 386 -41.13 20.91 25.03
CA VAL A 386 -42.21 21.00 24.05
C VAL A 386 -43.49 20.32 24.57
N GLU A 387 -43.38 19.13 25.16
CA GLU A 387 -44.53 18.44 25.77
C GLU A 387 -45.09 19.19 26.97
N LEU A 388 -44.26 19.83 27.79
CA LEU A 388 -44.68 20.69 28.90
C LEU A 388 -45.39 21.92 28.35
N ALA A 389 -44.86 22.58 27.33
CA ALA A 389 -45.55 23.71 26.68
C ALA A 389 -46.90 23.29 26.07
N GLU A 390 -46.98 22.09 25.48
CA GLU A 390 -48.24 21.53 25.01
C GLU A 390 -49.20 21.16 26.16
N ALA A 391 -48.68 20.60 27.26
CA ALA A 391 -49.46 20.24 28.43
C ALA A 391 -49.97 21.49 29.16
N GLU A 392 -49.16 22.54 29.26
CA GLU A 392 -49.54 23.86 29.76
C GLU A 392 -50.61 24.49 28.87
N ASN A 393 -50.48 24.40 27.54
CA ASN A 393 -51.52 24.84 26.62
C ASN A 393 -52.83 24.03 26.75
N ARG A 394 -52.72 22.71 26.95
CA ARG A 394 -53.89 21.84 27.22
C ARG A 394 -54.53 22.15 28.57
N LEU A 395 -53.71 22.42 29.59
CA LEU A 395 -54.15 22.78 30.93
C LEU A 395 -54.81 24.16 30.93
N ALA A 396 -54.28 25.14 30.18
CA ALA A 396 -54.91 26.43 29.97
C ALA A 396 -56.29 26.29 29.29
N LYS A 397 -56.40 25.43 28.26
CA LYS A 397 -57.71 25.10 27.65
C LYS A 397 -58.66 24.42 28.64
N SER A 398 -58.18 23.42 29.38
CA SER A 398 -59.01 22.72 30.37
C SER A 398 -59.43 23.63 31.53
N LEU A 399 -58.59 24.58 31.95
CA LEU A 399 -58.95 25.58 32.96
C LEU A 399 -60.03 26.52 32.43
N LEU A 400 -59.93 26.97 31.18
CA LEU A 400 -60.98 27.75 30.52
C LEU A 400 -62.30 26.97 30.48
N ASP A 401 -62.27 25.71 30.04
CA ASP A 401 -63.44 24.84 30.01
C ASP A 401 -64.01 24.59 31.41
N ASN A 402 -63.16 24.46 32.43
CA ASN A 402 -63.58 24.28 33.82
C ASN A 402 -64.24 25.56 34.37
N GLU A 403 -63.73 26.75 34.04
CA GLU A 403 -64.40 28.01 34.38
C GLU A 403 -65.75 28.14 33.65
N MET A 404 -65.85 27.74 32.38
CA MET A 404 -67.12 27.68 31.64
C MET A 404 -68.11 26.66 32.25
N LEU A 405 -67.62 25.52 32.73
CA LEU A 405 -68.44 24.52 33.42
C LEU A 405 -68.86 25.01 34.82
N LYS A 406 -67.98 25.69 35.56
CA LYS A 406 -68.33 26.31 36.84
C LYS A 406 -69.42 27.36 36.67
N SER A 407 -69.36 28.21 35.64
CA SER A 407 -70.44 29.16 35.37
C SER A 407 -71.77 28.44 35.08
N SER A 408 -71.72 27.34 34.31
CA SER A 408 -72.92 26.53 34.04
C SER A 408 -73.46 25.81 35.28
N ILE A 409 -72.58 25.29 36.16
CA ILE A 409 -72.96 24.70 37.45
C ILE A 409 -73.59 25.74 38.38
N LEU A 410 -73.08 26.97 38.40
CA LEU A 410 -73.68 28.07 39.16
C LEU A 410 -75.10 28.41 38.65
N GLU A 411 -75.37 28.28 37.36
CA GLU A 411 -76.71 28.43 36.80
C GLU A 411 -77.63 27.24 37.16
N LEU A 412 -77.12 26.02 37.07
CA LEU A 412 -77.88 24.81 37.41
C LEU A 412 -78.18 24.70 38.91
N THR A 413 -77.28 25.13 39.78
CA THR A 413 -77.51 25.16 41.24
C THR A 413 -78.55 26.19 41.65
N LYS A 414 -78.63 27.34 40.96
CA LYS A 414 -79.76 28.27 41.13
C LYS A 414 -81.10 27.60 40.79
N SER A 415 -81.16 26.88 39.66
CA SER A 415 -82.36 26.14 39.25
C SER A 415 -82.70 24.96 40.19
N GLY A 416 -81.69 24.27 40.72
CA GLY A 416 -81.87 23.20 41.70
C GLY A 416 -82.48 23.67 43.02
N ASN A 417 -82.02 24.82 43.52
CA ASN A 417 -82.56 25.42 44.75
C ASN A 417 -84.04 25.84 44.61
N GLU A 418 -84.48 26.25 43.41
CA GLU A 418 -85.90 26.51 43.13
C GLU A 418 -86.74 25.23 43.17
N LYS A 419 -86.22 24.11 42.66
CA LYS A 419 -86.91 22.82 42.70
C LYS A 419 -86.96 22.21 44.10
N GLN A 420 -85.93 22.40 44.93
CA GLN A 420 -85.92 21.89 46.31
C GLN A 420 -87.00 22.56 47.17
N LYS A 421 -87.23 23.87 47.01
CA LYS A 421 -88.34 24.57 47.67
C LYS A 421 -89.70 23.95 47.35
N ASN A 422 -89.92 23.53 46.10
CA ASN A 422 -91.17 22.87 45.70
C ASN A 422 -91.35 21.48 46.33
N ILE A 423 -90.26 20.76 46.64
CA ILE A 423 -90.33 19.44 47.31
C ILE A 423 -90.69 19.60 48.78
N ASP A 424 -90.09 20.59 49.46
CA ASP A 424 -90.35 20.87 50.87
C ASP A 424 -91.83 21.24 51.11
N ASP A 425 -92.45 21.96 50.17
CA ASP A 425 -93.89 22.28 50.18
C ASP A 425 -94.78 21.03 50.02
N GLN A 426 -94.34 20.02 49.25
CA GLN A 426 -95.08 18.76 49.07
C GLN A 426 -94.96 17.82 50.28
N GLU A 427 -93.83 17.81 50.99
CA GLU A 427 -93.66 17.01 52.21
C GLU A 427 -94.55 17.47 53.37
N LEU A 428 -94.85 18.76 53.45
CA LEU A 428 -95.79 19.31 54.43
C LEU A 428 -97.21 18.76 54.24
N ILE A 429 -97.62 18.51 53.00
CA ILE A 429 -98.93 17.92 52.67
C ILE A 429 -98.97 16.44 53.09
N LEU A 430 -97.90 15.67 52.86
CA LEU A 430 -97.84 14.25 53.24
C LEU A 430 -97.96 14.03 54.75
N LYS A 431 -97.34 14.89 55.58
CA LYS A 431 -97.45 14.81 57.05
C LYS A 431 -98.88 15.03 57.57
N SER A 432 -99.73 15.75 56.83
CA SER A 432 -101.13 15.93 57.20
C SER A 432 -101.97 14.67 56.97
N LEU A 433 -101.69 13.92 55.90
CA LEU A 433 -102.39 12.68 55.53
C LEU A 433 -102.03 11.51 56.46
N GLU A 434 -100.79 11.44 56.95
CA GLU A 434 -100.36 10.39 57.91
C GLU A 434 -101.06 10.50 59.27
N LYS A 435 -101.50 11.71 59.65
CA LYS A 435 -102.20 11.93 60.92
C LYS A 435 -103.61 11.36 60.89
N GLU A 436 -104.32 11.46 59.76
CA GLU A 436 -105.66 10.89 59.57
C GLU A 436 -105.69 9.35 59.60
N ILE A 437 -104.62 8.68 59.19
CA ILE A 437 -104.52 7.20 59.18
C ILE A 437 -104.42 6.63 60.60
N LYS A 438 -103.78 7.34 61.53
CA LYS A 438 -103.62 6.90 62.93
C LYS A 438 -104.95 6.89 63.70
N ASP A 439 -105.83 7.85 63.43
CA ASP A 439 -107.13 7.97 64.11
C ASP A 439 -108.11 6.85 63.72
N LYS A 440 -108.08 6.38 62.46
CA LYS A 440 -108.90 5.23 62.01
C LYS A 440 -108.43 3.88 62.58
N SER A 441 -107.13 3.74 62.88
CA SER A 441 -106.58 2.50 63.46
C SER A 441 -106.99 2.25 64.92
N TYR A 442 -107.33 3.30 65.68
CA TYR A 442 -107.81 3.16 67.06
C TYR A 442 -109.22 2.55 67.14
N LEU A 443 -110.08 2.83 66.16
CA LEU A 443 -111.46 2.32 66.11
C LEU A 443 -111.53 0.79 65.91
N CYS A 444 -110.60 0.20 65.15
CA CYS A 444 -110.55 -1.25 64.88
C CYS A 444 -110.25 -2.11 66.13
N ARG A 445 -109.44 -1.60 67.07
CA ARG A 445 -109.10 -2.34 68.31
C ARG A 445 -110.28 -2.47 69.28
N SER A 446 -111.24 -1.53 69.23
CA SER A 446 -112.43 -1.54 70.10
C SER A 446 -113.42 -2.67 69.76
N TYR A 447 -113.52 -3.07 68.50
CA TYR A 447 -114.44 -4.12 68.06
C TYR A 447 -113.94 -5.55 68.35
N GLN A 448 -112.62 -5.76 68.50
CA GLN A 448 -112.03 -7.08 68.77
C GLN A 448 -112.23 -7.56 70.23
N SER A 449 -112.43 -6.68 71.21
CA SER A 449 -112.69 -7.07 72.62
C SER A 449 -114.11 -7.61 72.87
N LYS A 450 -115.08 -7.39 71.97
CA LYS A 450 -116.46 -7.89 72.10
C LYS A 450 -116.64 -9.36 71.67
N ILE A 451 -115.67 -9.94 70.95
CA ILE A 451 -115.70 -11.32 70.45
C ILE A 451 -115.29 -12.32 71.54
N ALA A 452 -114.29 -11.98 72.37
CA ALA A 452 -113.78 -12.84 73.45
C ALA A 452 -114.79 -13.17 74.57
N TRP A 453 -115.83 -12.35 74.76
CA TRP A 453 -116.87 -12.59 75.77
C TRP A 453 -117.85 -13.70 75.38
N LYS A 454 -118.07 -13.96 74.08
CA LYS A 454 -119.04 -14.98 73.62
C LYS A 454 -118.49 -16.41 73.65
N GLU A 455 -117.18 -16.61 73.68
CA GLU A 455 -116.56 -17.95 73.70
C GLU A 455 -116.57 -18.60 75.09
N SER A 456 -116.61 -17.82 76.18
CA SER A 456 -116.69 -18.31 77.56
C SER A 456 -118.05 -18.94 77.93
N LYS A 457 -119.11 -18.75 77.13
CA LYS A 457 -120.47 -19.27 77.41
C LYS A 457 -120.75 -20.67 76.84
N ILE A 458 -119.86 -21.21 76.01
CA ILE A 458 -120.02 -22.54 75.35
C ILE A 458 -119.42 -23.68 76.18
N GLU A 459 -118.46 -23.39 77.05
CA GLU A 459 -117.78 -24.38 77.90
C GLU A 459 -118.60 -24.79 79.15
N GLU A 460 -119.61 -23.99 79.52
CA GLU A 460 -120.54 -24.25 80.63
C GLU A 460 -121.61 -25.33 80.28
N LEU A 461 -121.80 -25.67 78.99
CA LEU A 461 -122.86 -26.57 78.50
C LEU A 461 -122.42 -28.02 78.24
N LYS A 462 -121.12 -28.36 78.30
CA LYS A 462 -120.63 -29.74 78.09
C LYS A 462 -120.53 -30.58 79.38
N ARG A 463 -120.75 -29.97 80.55
CA ARG A 463 -120.55 -30.58 81.88
C ARG A 463 -121.81 -31.20 82.50
N LYS A 464 -122.90 -31.39 81.74
CA LYS A 464 -124.24 -31.78 82.26
C LYS A 464 -124.91 -32.98 81.57
N LYS A 465 -124.17 -33.91 80.96
CA LYS A 465 -124.73 -35.19 80.45
C LYS A 465 -123.76 -36.36 80.55
N GLU A 466 -123.43 -36.76 81.78
CA GLU A 466 -123.11 -38.14 82.09
C GLU A 466 -123.89 -38.51 83.35
N GLU A 467 -124.81 -39.48 83.25
CA GLU A 467 -125.26 -40.40 84.31
C GLU A 467 -126.56 -41.15 83.90
N LYS A 468 -126.48 -42.46 83.62
CA LYS A 468 -126.79 -43.53 84.58
C LYS A 468 -127.05 -44.91 83.95
N ASP A 469 -126.43 -45.89 84.61
CA ASP A 469 -126.81 -47.29 84.80
C ASP A 469 -126.75 -48.26 83.61
N ALA A 470 -126.34 -49.53 83.72
CA ALA A 470 -125.61 -50.30 84.71
C ALA A 470 -125.38 -51.71 84.08
N ARG A 471 -124.19 -52.29 84.28
CA ARG A 471 -123.85 -53.73 84.31
C ARG A 471 -123.87 -54.56 83.01
N ALA A 472 -122.66 -54.85 82.49
CA ALA A 472 -122.26 -56.12 81.87
C ALA A 472 -120.77 -56.42 82.19
N SER A 473 -120.34 -57.69 82.11
CA SER A 473 -119.23 -58.34 82.83
C SER A 473 -117.78 -57.88 82.46
N PRO A 474 -116.84 -57.73 83.43
CA PRO A 474 -115.46 -57.24 83.20
C PRO A 474 -114.48 -58.14 82.43
N LEU A 475 -114.83 -59.38 82.07
CA LEU A 475 -113.91 -60.29 81.35
C LEU A 475 -114.05 -60.22 79.82
N GLU A 476 -115.22 -59.87 79.30
CA GLU A 476 -115.46 -59.80 77.84
C GLU A 476 -114.88 -58.50 77.23
N LEU A 477 -114.82 -57.41 78.01
CA LEU A 477 -114.16 -56.16 77.61
C LEU A 477 -112.63 -56.27 77.50
N LYS A 478 -111.99 -57.14 78.30
CA LYS A 478 -110.54 -57.39 78.19
C LYS A 478 -110.19 -58.25 76.98
N ALA A 479 -111.04 -59.19 76.60
CA ALA A 479 -110.84 -60.01 75.40
C ALA A 479 -111.03 -59.19 74.11
N LEU A 480 -112.08 -58.37 74.04
CA LEU A 480 -112.32 -57.50 72.87
C LEU A 480 -111.28 -56.37 72.74
N ASN A 481 -110.82 -55.76 73.84
CA ASN A 481 -109.72 -54.79 73.76
C ASN A 481 -108.38 -55.44 73.34
N MET A 482 -108.08 -56.66 73.79
CA MET A 482 -106.86 -57.38 73.39
C MET A 482 -106.95 -57.83 71.92
N GLU A 483 -108.13 -58.20 71.41
CA GLU A 483 -108.34 -58.48 70.00
C GLU A 483 -108.28 -57.22 69.11
N GLU A 484 -108.78 -56.07 69.58
CA GLU A 484 -108.62 -54.80 68.89
C GLU A 484 -107.18 -54.28 68.92
N GLU A 485 -106.44 -54.47 70.02
CA GLU A 485 -105.01 -54.16 70.11
C GLU A 485 -104.17 -55.10 69.24
N LEU A 486 -104.52 -56.39 69.15
CA LEU A 486 -103.87 -57.32 68.22
C LEU A 486 -104.15 -56.98 66.75
N LYS A 487 -105.36 -56.53 66.41
CA LYS A 487 -105.67 -56.06 65.05
C LYS A 487 -104.97 -54.75 64.70
N LYS A 488 -104.85 -53.83 65.66
CA LYS A 488 -104.05 -52.61 65.49
C LYS A 488 -102.58 -52.96 65.32
N LEU A 489 -102.02 -53.83 66.15
CA LEU A 489 -100.64 -54.30 66.01
C LEU A 489 -100.42 -55.04 64.68
N GLN A 490 -101.37 -55.84 64.19
CA GLN A 490 -101.29 -56.45 62.86
C GLN A 490 -101.33 -55.39 61.75
N SER A 491 -102.21 -54.40 61.85
CA SER A 491 -102.26 -53.27 60.90
C SER A 491 -100.98 -52.43 60.93
N ASP A 492 -100.38 -52.22 62.10
CA ASP A 492 -99.14 -51.46 62.28
C ASP A 492 -97.93 -52.24 61.76
N VAL A 493 -97.92 -53.57 61.92
CA VAL A 493 -96.92 -54.46 61.32
C VAL A 493 -97.06 -54.47 59.80
N GLU A 494 -98.28 -54.59 59.24
CA GLU A 494 -98.51 -54.50 57.79
C GLU A 494 -98.11 -53.13 57.22
N GLN A 495 -98.37 -52.03 57.94
CA GLN A 495 -97.87 -50.71 57.55
C GLN A 495 -96.34 -50.63 57.58
N SER A 496 -95.72 -51.13 58.63
CA SER A 496 -94.25 -51.14 58.77
C SER A 496 -93.57 -52.02 57.72
N GLU A 497 -94.17 -53.17 57.37
CA GLU A 497 -93.71 -54.04 56.29
C GLU A 497 -93.85 -53.36 54.92
N ASN A 498 -94.94 -52.63 54.68
CA ASN A 498 -95.12 -51.85 53.45
C ASN A 498 -94.16 -50.66 53.37
N GLU A 499 -93.92 -49.95 54.47
CA GLU A 499 -92.93 -48.88 54.54
C GLU A 499 -91.51 -49.42 54.31
N TRP A 500 -91.19 -50.58 54.88
CA TRP A 500 -89.91 -51.24 54.67
C TRP A 500 -89.73 -51.69 53.21
N LEU A 501 -90.76 -52.28 52.59
CA LEU A 501 -90.74 -52.62 51.17
C LEU A 501 -90.61 -51.39 50.28
N ASN A 502 -91.25 -50.27 50.64
CA ASN A 502 -91.09 -49.01 49.92
C ASN A 502 -89.67 -48.46 50.06
N LEU A 503 -89.07 -48.51 51.25
CA LEU A 503 -87.68 -48.12 51.47
C LEU A 503 -86.69 -49.05 50.76
N GLU A 504 -86.95 -50.35 50.72
CA GLU A 504 -86.15 -51.33 49.98
C GLU A 504 -86.24 -51.06 48.47
N ASN A 505 -87.43 -50.81 47.94
CA ASN A 505 -87.63 -50.42 46.55
C ASN A 505 -86.94 -49.07 46.22
N ASP A 506 -87.02 -48.08 47.11
CA ASP A 506 -86.31 -46.81 46.95
C ASP A 506 -84.79 -47.03 46.97
N LEU A 507 -84.27 -47.87 47.87
CA LEU A 507 -82.85 -48.19 47.89
C LEU A 507 -82.40 -48.92 46.62
N LEU A 508 -83.21 -49.84 46.09
CA LEU A 508 -82.94 -50.52 44.82
C LEU A 508 -82.96 -49.53 43.65
N THR A 509 -83.95 -48.65 43.55
CA THR A 509 -83.99 -47.63 42.48
C THR A 509 -82.83 -46.63 42.58
N LYS A 510 -82.43 -46.24 43.79
CA LYS A 510 -81.24 -45.40 44.01
C LYS A 510 -79.95 -46.16 43.68
N ALA A 511 -79.85 -47.45 43.96
CA ALA A 511 -78.73 -48.28 43.58
C ALA A 511 -78.63 -48.43 42.04
N ASP A 512 -79.75 -48.58 41.35
CA ASP A 512 -79.81 -48.60 39.89
C ASP A 512 -79.42 -47.24 39.27
N LEU A 513 -79.91 -46.14 39.83
CA LEU A 513 -79.48 -44.79 39.46
C LEU A 513 -77.98 -44.59 39.68
N ARG A 514 -77.44 -45.02 40.83
CA ARG A 514 -76.01 -44.98 41.12
C ARG A 514 -75.22 -45.75 40.06
N ASN A 515 -75.66 -46.94 39.70
CA ASN A 515 -74.98 -47.76 38.69
C ASN A 515 -75.04 -47.11 37.29
N LYS A 516 -76.17 -46.49 36.92
CA LYS A 516 -76.28 -45.71 35.67
C LYS A 516 -75.33 -44.51 35.65
N LEU A 517 -75.30 -43.73 36.73
CA LEU A 517 -74.40 -42.58 36.88
C LEU A 517 -72.93 -42.99 36.83
N ILE A 518 -72.56 -44.11 37.47
CA ILE A 518 -71.20 -44.68 37.36
C ILE A 518 -70.89 -45.03 35.89
N GLY A 519 -71.84 -45.62 35.16
CA GLY A 519 -71.72 -45.90 33.73
C GLY A 519 -71.48 -44.64 32.89
N GLU A 520 -72.18 -43.54 33.18
CA GLU A 520 -72.00 -42.25 32.51
C GLU A 520 -70.64 -41.61 32.84
N VAL A 521 -70.22 -41.65 34.10
CA VAL A 521 -68.89 -41.17 34.53
C VAL A 521 -67.78 -41.95 33.81
N LEU A 522 -67.91 -43.26 33.66
CA LEU A 522 -66.95 -44.07 32.92
C LEU A 522 -66.91 -43.73 31.42
N LYS A 523 -68.07 -43.41 30.81
CA LYS A 523 -68.12 -42.92 29.41
C LYS A 523 -67.44 -41.56 29.28
N LEU A 524 -67.77 -40.60 30.14
CA LEU A 524 -67.13 -39.28 30.15
C LEU A 524 -65.62 -39.36 30.36
N ARG A 525 -65.15 -40.27 31.23
CA ARG A 525 -63.72 -40.50 31.44
C ARG A 525 -63.03 -41.05 30.19
N LYS A 526 -63.67 -41.96 29.45
CA LYS A 526 -63.16 -42.45 28.16
C LYS A 526 -63.12 -41.33 27.11
N ASP A 527 -64.17 -40.52 27.02
CA ASP A 527 -64.23 -39.39 26.09
C ASP A 527 -63.18 -38.31 26.43
N TYR A 528 -62.96 -38.02 27.71
CA TYR A 528 -61.89 -37.13 28.18
C TYR A 528 -60.51 -37.65 27.77
N ILE A 529 -60.21 -38.93 28.00
CA ILE A 529 -58.93 -39.52 27.57
C ILE A 529 -58.76 -39.42 26.05
N ARG A 530 -59.82 -39.65 25.27
CA ARG A 530 -59.78 -39.50 23.81
C ARG A 530 -59.48 -38.06 23.40
N ILE A 531 -60.17 -37.08 23.99
CA ILE A 531 -59.95 -35.65 23.73
C ILE A 531 -58.53 -35.25 24.12
N GLU A 532 -58.05 -35.70 25.27
CA GLU A 532 -56.69 -35.41 25.76
C GLU A 532 -55.62 -35.97 24.82
N GLN A 533 -55.82 -37.19 24.29
CA GLN A 533 -54.94 -37.74 23.27
C GLN A 533 -54.97 -36.94 21.95
N TYR A 534 -56.14 -36.43 21.54
CA TYR A 534 -56.23 -35.54 20.38
C TYR A 534 -55.55 -34.18 20.63
N ARG A 535 -55.67 -33.64 21.85
CA ARG A 535 -54.98 -32.41 22.28
C ARG A 535 -53.47 -32.58 22.18
N ILE A 536 -52.92 -33.65 22.78
CA ILE A 536 -51.48 -33.94 22.76
C ILE A 536 -50.97 -34.09 21.32
N ARG A 537 -51.67 -34.87 20.47
CA ARG A 537 -51.29 -35.02 19.05
C ARG A 537 -51.39 -33.70 18.27
N GLY A 538 -52.36 -32.85 18.61
CA GLY A 538 -52.48 -31.51 18.04
C GLY A 538 -51.33 -30.60 18.43
N GLU A 539 -50.97 -30.59 19.72
CA GLU A 539 -49.84 -29.81 20.26
C GLU A 539 -48.49 -30.25 19.71
N GLU A 540 -48.31 -31.54 19.46
CA GLU A 540 -47.12 -32.08 18.80
C GLU A 540 -47.01 -31.59 17.35
N LYS A 541 -48.09 -31.70 16.56
CA LYS A 541 -48.14 -31.16 15.20
C LYS A 541 -47.92 -29.64 15.16
N ILE A 542 -48.48 -28.89 16.11
CA ILE A 542 -48.24 -27.44 16.21
C ILE A 542 -46.77 -27.16 16.50
N ARG A 543 -46.15 -27.92 17.41
CA ARG A 543 -44.70 -27.80 17.69
C ARG A 543 -43.86 -28.11 16.46
N ASP A 544 -44.18 -29.14 15.70
CA ASP A 544 -43.46 -29.51 14.47
C ASP A 544 -43.58 -28.41 13.40
N VAL A 545 -44.77 -27.84 13.23
CA VAL A 545 -45.00 -26.72 12.31
C VAL A 545 -44.26 -25.47 12.80
N GLN A 546 -44.28 -25.16 14.09
CA GLN A 546 -43.53 -24.04 14.66
C GLN A 546 -42.01 -24.22 14.52
N PHE A 547 -41.51 -25.43 14.72
CA PHE A 547 -40.10 -25.75 14.52
C PHE A 547 -39.71 -25.59 13.05
N SER A 548 -40.52 -26.12 12.13
CA SER A 548 -40.31 -25.98 10.69
C SER A 548 -40.38 -24.52 10.23
N ALA A 549 -41.33 -23.73 10.75
CA ALA A 549 -41.43 -22.30 10.48
C ALA A 549 -40.22 -21.51 11.00
N ARG A 550 -39.75 -21.81 12.22
CA ARG A 550 -38.51 -21.21 12.76
C ARG A 550 -37.28 -21.59 11.95
N LYS A 551 -37.20 -22.83 11.48
CA LYS A 551 -36.12 -23.30 10.61
C LYS A 551 -36.16 -22.56 9.27
N CYS A 552 -37.32 -22.49 8.62
CA CYS A 552 -37.53 -21.71 7.39
C CYS A 552 -37.21 -20.23 7.59
N SER A 553 -37.61 -19.62 8.70
CA SER A 553 -37.28 -18.21 9.03
C SER A 553 -35.77 -18.00 9.13
N LYS A 554 -35.05 -18.91 9.79
CA LYS A 554 -33.57 -18.84 9.87
C LYS A 554 -32.91 -19.04 8.51
N GLU A 555 -33.42 -19.95 7.68
CA GLU A 555 -32.95 -20.16 6.31
C GLU A 555 -33.23 -18.93 5.44
N LEU A 556 -34.39 -18.29 5.58
CA LEU A 556 -34.74 -17.03 4.92
C LEU A 556 -33.84 -15.88 5.37
N GLU A 557 -33.60 -15.71 6.67
CA GLU A 557 -32.68 -14.69 7.20
C GLU A 557 -31.25 -14.92 6.71
N PHE A 558 -30.81 -16.18 6.64
CA PHE A 558 -29.51 -16.51 6.07
C PHE A 558 -29.44 -16.19 4.59
N ALA A 559 -30.46 -16.57 3.80
CA ALA A 559 -30.54 -16.25 2.38
C ALA A 559 -30.59 -14.74 2.14
N HIS A 560 -31.31 -13.98 2.98
CA HIS A 560 -31.38 -12.53 2.91
C HIS A 560 -30.02 -11.89 3.17
N LYS A 561 -29.30 -12.30 4.21
CA LYS A 561 -27.93 -11.84 4.46
C LYS A 561 -26.96 -12.17 3.33
N GLN A 562 -27.14 -13.32 2.67
CA GLN A 562 -26.34 -13.68 1.50
C GLN A 562 -26.70 -12.82 0.29
N LEU A 563 -27.97 -12.49 0.08
CA LEU A 563 -28.40 -11.55 -0.95
C LEU A 563 -27.86 -10.15 -0.69
N GLU A 564 -27.98 -9.61 0.52
CA GLU A 564 -27.39 -8.30 0.89
C GLU A 564 -25.87 -8.27 0.65
N ARG A 565 -25.18 -9.37 0.98
CA ARG A 565 -23.75 -9.50 0.71
C ARG A 565 -23.45 -9.51 -0.79
N ILE A 566 -24.20 -10.27 -1.58
CA ILE A 566 -24.04 -10.31 -3.04
C ILE A 566 -24.34 -8.93 -3.63
N GLU A 567 -25.40 -8.25 -3.19
CA GLU A 567 -25.74 -6.89 -3.61
C GLU A 567 -24.59 -5.92 -3.32
N HIS A 568 -24.03 -5.95 -2.10
CA HIS A 568 -22.85 -5.16 -1.76
C HIS A 568 -21.65 -5.48 -2.66
N GLU A 569 -21.32 -6.76 -2.85
CA GLU A 569 -20.23 -7.20 -3.74
C GLU A 569 -20.47 -6.77 -5.19
N THR A 570 -21.72 -6.77 -5.67
CA THR A 570 -22.06 -6.30 -7.03
C THR A 570 -21.92 -4.79 -7.16
N VAL A 571 -22.31 -4.01 -6.15
CA VAL A 571 -22.11 -2.55 -6.13
C VAL A 571 -20.63 -2.21 -6.10
N GLU A 572 -19.82 -2.90 -5.28
CA GLU A 572 -18.37 -2.70 -5.25
C GLU A 572 -17.70 -3.07 -6.58
N LYS A 573 -18.08 -4.21 -7.18
CA LYS A 573 -17.60 -4.58 -8.52
C LYS A 573 -18.05 -3.58 -9.59
N GLY A 574 -19.25 -3.02 -9.46
CA GLY A 574 -19.75 -1.95 -10.33
C GLY A 574 -18.87 -0.70 -10.24
N LYS A 575 -18.56 -0.23 -9.02
CA LYS A 575 -17.64 0.91 -8.82
C LYS A 575 -16.26 0.64 -9.38
N LEU A 576 -15.71 -0.56 -9.14
CA LEU A 576 -14.40 -0.95 -9.69
C LEU A 576 -14.42 -0.99 -11.22
N ARG A 577 -15.50 -1.48 -11.82
CA ARG A 577 -15.69 -1.46 -13.27
C ARG A 577 -15.74 -0.03 -13.80
N ASP A 578 -16.49 0.88 -13.17
CA ASP A 578 -16.56 2.29 -13.57
C ASP A 578 -15.19 2.98 -13.44
N GLU A 579 -14.42 2.67 -12.39
CA GLU A 579 -13.04 3.14 -12.23
C GLU A 579 -12.12 2.61 -13.33
N LEU A 580 -12.24 1.32 -13.68
CA LEU A 580 -11.48 0.72 -14.77
C LEU A 580 -11.87 1.29 -16.13
N GLU A 581 -13.16 1.55 -16.39
CA GLU A 581 -13.62 2.21 -17.61
C GLU A 581 -13.09 3.65 -17.70
N LYS A 582 -13.07 4.41 -16.60
CA LYS A 582 -12.45 5.74 -16.55
C LYS A 582 -10.95 5.68 -16.79
N LEU A 583 -10.25 4.75 -16.16
CA LEU A 583 -8.81 4.55 -16.37
C LEU A 583 -8.51 4.12 -17.81
N ALA A 584 -9.29 3.21 -18.38
CA ALA A 584 -9.16 2.79 -19.77
C ALA A 584 -9.37 3.97 -20.73
N TYR A 585 -10.38 4.80 -20.49
CA TYR A 585 -10.61 6.02 -21.27
C TYR A 585 -9.45 7.03 -21.16
N ILE A 586 -8.90 7.23 -19.96
CA ILE A 586 -7.73 8.09 -19.76
C ILE A 586 -6.51 7.51 -20.49
N HIS A 587 -6.28 6.20 -20.38
CA HIS A 587 -5.21 5.53 -21.11
C HIS A 587 -5.36 5.66 -22.61
N GLU A 588 -6.56 5.44 -23.16
CA GLU A 588 -6.86 5.63 -24.59
C GLU A 588 -6.59 7.08 -25.02
N LYS A 589 -6.99 8.07 -24.22
CA LYS A 589 -6.70 9.48 -24.50
C LYS A 589 -5.21 9.81 -24.45
N ASN A 590 -4.47 9.23 -23.51
CA ASN A 590 -3.02 9.40 -23.43
C ASN A 590 -2.34 8.74 -24.64
N TYR A 591 -2.76 7.53 -25.04
CA TYR A 591 -2.26 6.89 -26.25
C TYR A 591 -2.56 7.71 -27.51
N GLU A 592 -3.74 8.33 -27.60
CA GLU A 592 -4.08 9.23 -28.71
C GLU A 592 -3.17 10.47 -28.73
N GLN A 593 -2.82 11.02 -27.55
CA GLN A 593 -1.89 12.14 -27.44
C GLN A 593 -0.45 11.75 -27.79
N ASP A 594 0.02 10.61 -27.28
CA ASP A 594 1.36 10.08 -27.59
C ASP A 594 1.50 9.78 -29.07
N LEU A 595 0.45 9.21 -29.70
CA LEU A 595 0.42 8.97 -31.13
C LEU A 595 0.50 10.29 -31.91
N LYS A 596 -0.29 11.30 -31.55
CA LYS A 596 -0.23 12.63 -32.17
C LYS A 596 1.13 13.30 -31.99
N ALA A 597 1.77 13.14 -30.83
CA ALA A 597 3.11 13.67 -30.58
C ALA A 597 4.15 12.98 -31.47
N ALA A 598 4.08 11.65 -31.59
CA ALA A 598 4.96 10.87 -32.47
C ALA A 598 4.72 11.18 -33.96
N GLU A 599 3.46 11.35 -34.38
CA GLU A 599 3.11 11.80 -35.73
C GLU A 599 3.69 13.19 -36.03
N ASN A 600 3.57 14.14 -35.08
CA ASN A 600 4.16 15.47 -35.25
C ASN A 600 5.69 15.42 -35.32
N GLU A 601 6.34 14.60 -34.48
CA GLU A 601 7.79 14.40 -34.54
C GLU A 601 8.20 13.80 -35.89
N TYR A 602 7.47 12.79 -36.38
CA TYR A 602 7.69 12.21 -37.71
C TYR A 602 7.58 13.27 -38.81
N MET A 603 6.52 14.09 -38.79
CA MET A 603 6.33 15.16 -39.77
C MET A 603 7.47 16.18 -39.75
N GLU A 604 7.94 16.55 -38.55
CA GLU A 604 9.08 17.47 -38.40
C GLU A 604 10.37 16.85 -38.93
N LYS A 605 10.62 15.56 -38.66
CA LYS A 605 11.76 14.82 -39.21
C LYS A 605 11.67 14.65 -40.72
N GLU A 606 10.48 14.41 -41.27
CA GLU A 606 10.26 14.34 -42.71
C GLU A 606 10.54 15.69 -43.37
N LYS A 607 10.12 16.79 -42.74
CA LYS A 607 10.44 18.16 -43.20
C LYS A 607 11.94 18.44 -43.15
N GLN A 608 12.61 18.13 -42.05
CA GLN A 608 14.07 18.25 -41.95
C GLN A 608 14.79 17.42 -43.01
N ASN A 609 14.29 16.22 -43.32
CA ASN A 609 14.85 15.38 -44.36
C ASN A 609 14.63 15.98 -45.76
N LYS A 610 13.46 16.58 -46.03
CA LYS A 610 13.21 17.32 -47.28
C LYS A 610 14.17 18.50 -47.43
N GLU A 611 14.32 19.32 -46.40
CA GLU A 611 15.27 20.45 -46.39
C GLU A 611 16.72 19.97 -46.60
N LEU A 612 17.13 18.87 -45.95
CA LEU A 612 18.44 18.27 -46.17
C LEU A 612 18.63 17.76 -47.60
N ASN A 613 17.61 17.12 -48.19
CA ASN A 613 17.70 16.67 -49.59
C ASN A 613 17.77 17.85 -50.56
N GLU A 614 17.01 18.92 -50.34
CA GLU A 614 17.09 20.15 -51.12
C GLU A 614 18.49 20.76 -51.05
N THR A 615 19.07 20.87 -49.85
CA THR A 615 20.45 21.38 -49.71
C THR A 615 21.50 20.46 -50.34
N ILE A 616 21.32 19.14 -50.31
CA ILE A 616 22.19 18.19 -51.02
C ILE A 616 22.08 18.40 -52.53
N GLU A 617 20.87 18.58 -53.07
CA GLU A 617 20.67 18.85 -54.49
C GLU A 617 21.31 20.18 -54.90
N GLU A 618 21.13 21.24 -54.12
CA GLU A 618 21.77 22.55 -54.33
C GLU A 618 23.30 22.45 -54.31
N MET A 619 23.87 21.78 -53.30
CA MET A 619 25.31 21.54 -53.21
C MET A 619 25.83 20.70 -54.38
N THR A 620 25.06 19.70 -54.81
CA THR A 620 25.40 18.87 -55.96
C THR A 620 25.40 19.71 -57.25
N MET A 621 24.41 20.57 -57.44
CA MET A 621 24.38 21.52 -58.57
C MET A 621 25.56 22.48 -58.54
N TYR A 622 25.91 23.01 -57.36
CA TYR A 622 27.07 23.89 -57.18
C TYR A 622 28.38 23.18 -57.50
N ILE A 623 28.57 21.95 -57.00
CA ILE A 623 29.75 21.13 -57.31
C ILE A 623 29.83 20.84 -58.81
N GLN A 624 28.72 20.47 -59.45
CA GLN A 624 28.69 20.25 -60.90
C GLN A 624 29.05 21.52 -61.69
N ALA A 625 28.56 22.69 -61.27
CA ALA A 625 28.91 23.97 -61.88
C ALA A 625 30.41 24.28 -61.72
N SER A 626 30.94 24.13 -60.51
CA SER A 626 32.37 24.30 -60.22
C SER A 626 33.25 23.32 -61.01
N GLN A 627 32.84 22.05 -61.13
CA GLN A 627 33.52 21.06 -61.96
C GLN A 627 33.52 21.44 -63.45
N ARG A 628 32.41 21.97 -63.98
CA ARG A 628 32.36 22.48 -65.37
C ARG A 628 33.34 23.63 -65.55
N GLU A 629 33.37 24.57 -64.61
CA GLU A 629 34.26 25.71 -64.64
C GLU A 629 35.74 25.29 -64.55
N TYR A 630 36.07 24.36 -63.64
CA TYR A 630 37.39 23.73 -63.56
C TYR A 630 37.79 23.07 -64.88
N LEU A 631 36.90 22.30 -65.52
CA LEU A 631 37.17 21.67 -66.81
C LEU A 631 37.37 22.69 -67.94
N GLU A 632 36.65 23.82 -67.92
CA GLU A 632 36.87 24.93 -68.85
C GLU A 632 38.25 25.58 -68.63
N TRP A 633 38.64 25.79 -67.38
CA TRP A 633 39.96 26.32 -67.03
C TRP A 633 41.09 25.35 -67.41
N ASP A 634 40.93 24.06 -67.17
CA ASP A 634 41.88 23.03 -67.58
C ASP A 634 42.01 22.96 -69.11
N LYS A 635 40.90 23.09 -69.86
CA LYS A 635 40.93 23.23 -71.32
C LYS A 635 41.69 24.47 -71.77
N LYS A 636 41.41 25.65 -71.16
CA LYS A 636 42.11 26.91 -71.47
C LYS A 636 43.60 26.79 -71.18
N LEU A 637 43.99 26.22 -70.04
CA LEU A 637 45.38 25.97 -69.66
C LEU A 637 46.07 25.05 -70.68
N LYS A 638 45.44 23.93 -71.05
CA LYS A 638 45.97 23.00 -72.06
C LYS A 638 46.14 23.68 -73.43
N LEU A 639 45.22 24.54 -73.84
CA LEU A 639 45.35 25.32 -75.08
C LEU A 639 46.52 26.30 -74.99
N ALA A 640 46.62 27.08 -73.90
CA ALA A 640 47.73 28.01 -73.69
C ALA A 640 49.10 27.30 -73.65
N CYS A 641 49.19 26.13 -73.03
CA CYS A 641 50.40 25.31 -73.04
C CYS A 641 50.75 24.84 -74.47
N LYS A 642 49.78 24.36 -75.25
CA LYS A 642 49.99 23.97 -76.66
C LYS A 642 50.42 25.14 -77.54
N GLU A 643 49.84 26.32 -77.35
CA GLU A 643 50.25 27.54 -78.05
C GLU A 643 51.67 27.94 -77.66
N LYS A 644 52.02 27.92 -76.37
CA LYS A 644 53.37 28.18 -75.89
C LYS A 644 54.38 27.19 -76.48
N GLU A 645 54.04 25.90 -76.56
CA GLU A 645 54.88 24.90 -77.22
C GLU A 645 55.05 25.16 -78.71
N ARG A 646 53.99 25.58 -79.42
CA ARG A 646 54.08 26.02 -80.82
C ARG A 646 55.01 27.21 -81.00
N PHE A 647 54.83 28.26 -80.20
CA PHE A 647 55.73 29.43 -80.21
C PHE A 647 57.18 29.07 -79.91
N ARG A 648 57.40 28.15 -78.96
CA ARG A 648 58.75 27.66 -78.65
C ARG A 648 59.37 26.94 -79.85
N LYS A 649 58.61 26.07 -80.52
CA LYS A 649 59.06 25.36 -81.75
C LYS A 649 59.38 26.32 -82.90
N GLU A 650 58.61 27.41 -83.06
CA GLU A 650 58.90 28.44 -84.07
C GLU A 650 60.19 29.23 -83.77
N MET A 651 60.54 29.40 -82.49
CA MET A 651 61.76 30.11 -82.04
C MET A 651 63.03 29.26 -82.03
N GLU A 652 62.92 27.93 -82.04
CA GLU A 652 64.07 27.03 -82.15
C GLU A 652 64.82 27.24 -83.49
N SER A 653 66.10 26.89 -83.56
CA SER A 653 66.93 27.08 -84.75
C SER A 653 66.47 26.29 -85.99
N SER A 654 65.60 25.28 -85.78
CA SER A 654 64.89 24.52 -86.82
C SER A 654 63.57 25.18 -87.25
N GLY A 655 63.07 26.18 -86.53
CA GLY A 655 61.83 26.90 -86.84
C GLY A 655 62.04 28.00 -87.87
N GLU A 656 60.95 28.46 -88.49
CA GLU A 656 60.97 29.47 -89.57
C GLU A 656 61.68 30.77 -89.15
N ILE A 657 61.49 31.22 -87.90
CA ILE A 657 62.14 32.44 -87.36
C ILE A 657 63.63 32.21 -87.13
N GLY A 658 64.02 31.02 -86.66
CA GLY A 658 65.42 30.62 -86.51
C GLY A 658 66.15 30.56 -87.85
N ALA A 659 65.52 30.00 -88.88
CA ALA A 659 66.02 29.95 -90.25
C ALA A 659 66.20 31.35 -90.86
N MET A 660 65.23 32.26 -90.67
CA MET A 660 65.34 33.65 -91.12
C MET A 660 66.53 34.37 -90.46
N LYS A 661 66.77 34.17 -89.16
CA LYS A 661 67.93 34.77 -88.46
C LYS A 661 69.27 34.26 -88.99
N LEU A 662 69.38 32.97 -89.29
CA LEU A 662 70.59 32.40 -89.89
C LEU A 662 70.87 32.97 -91.29
N GLU A 663 69.82 33.21 -92.09
CA GLU A 663 69.98 33.81 -93.42
C GLU A 663 70.40 35.30 -93.34
N ILE A 664 69.83 36.07 -92.41
CA ILE A 664 70.28 37.45 -92.15
C ILE A 664 71.77 37.47 -91.79
N HIS A 665 72.21 36.60 -90.89
CA HIS A 665 73.62 36.50 -90.51
C HIS A 665 74.52 36.13 -91.70
N ARG A 666 74.07 35.23 -92.58
CA ARG A 666 74.77 34.85 -93.81
C ARG A 666 74.92 36.03 -94.78
N MET A 667 73.89 36.87 -94.90
CA MET A 667 73.93 38.09 -95.71
C MET A 667 74.86 39.17 -95.11
N GLU A 668 74.86 39.34 -93.78
CA GLU A 668 75.77 40.27 -93.08
C GLU A 668 77.24 39.89 -93.30
N VAL A 669 77.56 38.59 -93.24
CA VAL A 669 78.92 38.09 -93.52
C VAL A 669 79.34 38.38 -94.96
N ARG A 670 78.43 38.26 -95.94
CA ARG A 670 78.71 38.59 -97.34
C ARG A 670 78.97 40.08 -97.57
N LEU A 671 78.26 40.96 -96.87
CA LEU A 671 78.48 42.41 -96.91
C LEU A 671 79.85 42.79 -96.31
N SER A 672 80.27 42.11 -95.24
CA SER A 672 81.60 42.29 -94.64
C SER A 672 82.74 41.86 -95.60
N GLN A 673 82.57 40.77 -96.35
CA GLN A 673 83.55 40.32 -97.34
C GLN A 673 83.69 41.29 -98.53
N LEU A 674 82.60 41.90 -98.99
CA LEU A 674 82.62 42.93 -100.04
C LEU A 674 83.41 44.18 -99.63
N LYS A 675 83.28 44.61 -98.37
CA LYS A 675 84.04 45.76 -97.84
C LYS A 675 85.55 45.50 -97.84
N LYS A 676 85.99 44.28 -97.50
CA LYS A 676 87.42 43.90 -97.50
C LYS A 676 88.05 43.88 -98.89
N VAL A 677 87.28 43.60 -99.96
CA VAL A 677 87.77 43.63 -101.34
C VAL A 677 87.95 45.06 -101.85
N GLN A 678 87.10 45.99 -101.41
CA GLN A 678 87.20 47.42 -101.72
C GLN A 678 88.43 48.08 -101.05
N GLU A 679 88.73 47.72 -99.80
CA GLU A 679 89.90 48.24 -99.05
C GLU A 679 91.24 47.78 -99.64
N LYS A 680 91.31 46.55 -100.16
CA LYS A 680 92.53 46.02 -100.80
C LYS A 680 92.91 46.78 -102.08
N MET A 681 91.94 47.30 -102.83
CA MET A 681 92.17 48.06 -104.07
C MET A 681 92.61 49.52 -103.81
N MET A 682 92.29 50.09 -102.65
CA MET A 682 92.76 51.42 -102.25
C MET A 682 94.20 51.39 -101.74
N CYS A 683 94.59 50.36 -100.98
CA CYS A 683 95.97 50.21 -100.47
C CYS A 683 97.02 50.03 -101.59
N ASP A 684 96.67 49.38 -102.71
CA ASP A 684 97.62 49.15 -103.80
C ASP A 684 97.92 50.43 -104.65
N LEU A 685 97.04 51.44 -104.61
CA LEU A 685 97.24 52.75 -105.27
C LEU A 685 98.02 53.76 -104.39
N GLU A 686 97.91 53.64 -103.07
CA GLU A 686 98.61 54.50 -102.09
C GLU A 686 100.11 54.15 -101.98
N HIS A 687 100.48 52.89 -102.18
CA HIS A 687 101.85 52.40 -101.98
C HIS A 687 102.86 52.87 -103.05
N CYS A 688 102.40 53.26 -104.25
CA CYS A 688 103.28 53.75 -105.33
C CYS A 688 103.57 55.27 -105.25
N VAL A 689 102.73 56.04 -104.54
CA VAL A 689 102.86 57.52 -104.40
C VAL A 689 103.65 57.90 -103.14
N SER A 690 103.52 57.13 -102.06
CA SER A 690 104.21 57.36 -100.77
C SER A 690 105.76 57.32 -100.81
N ARG A 691 106.36 56.85 -101.91
CA ARG A 691 107.83 56.65 -102.03
C ARG A 691 108.59 57.81 -102.68
N ARG A 692 107.89 58.79 -103.29
CA ARG A 692 108.50 60.03 -103.84
C ARG A 692 108.28 61.27 -102.96
N ASP A 693 107.22 61.33 -102.16
CA ASP A 693 106.95 62.44 -101.23
C ASP A 693 107.84 62.40 -99.96
N SER A 694 108.38 61.24 -99.60
CA SER A 694 109.23 61.07 -98.41
C SER A 694 110.64 61.70 -98.53
N ILE A 695 111.02 62.26 -99.70
CA ILE A 695 112.33 62.90 -99.93
C ILE A 695 112.25 64.45 -99.90
N ILE A 696 111.05 65.04 -100.02
CA ILE A 696 110.87 66.52 -100.02
C ILE A 696 110.28 67.04 -98.69
N GLY A 697 109.55 66.21 -97.93
CA GLY A 697 108.97 66.57 -96.62
C GLY A 697 109.99 66.82 -95.49
N ALA A 698 111.28 66.54 -95.70
CA ALA A 698 112.34 66.78 -94.72
C ALA A 698 112.81 68.25 -94.64
N ALA A 699 112.40 69.12 -95.58
CA ALA A 699 112.76 70.55 -95.58
C ALA A 699 111.64 71.48 -95.05
N GLU A 700 110.40 71.00 -94.92
CA GLU A 700 109.23 71.84 -94.56
C GLU A 700 108.76 71.66 -93.11
N ALA A 701 109.54 70.96 -92.28
CA ALA A 701 109.35 70.81 -90.84
C ALA A 701 109.58 72.11 -90.02
N ARG A 702 109.42 73.31 -90.60
CA ARG A 702 109.78 74.55 -89.88
C ARG A 702 108.82 75.73 -89.95
N GLU A 703 107.65 75.66 -90.58
CA GLU A 703 106.85 76.90 -90.70
C GLU A 703 105.39 76.93 -90.29
N ILE A 704 104.54 75.92 -90.45
CA ILE A 704 103.10 76.14 -90.19
C ILE A 704 102.50 75.03 -89.34
N ARG A 705 102.70 75.11 -88.03
CA ARG A 705 101.72 74.60 -87.05
C ARG A 705 100.86 75.78 -86.57
N PHE A 706 99.54 75.58 -86.62
CA PHE A 706 98.45 76.29 -85.93
C PHE A 706 97.79 77.51 -86.58
N ARG A 707 96.49 77.32 -86.92
CA ARG A 707 95.28 78.14 -86.63
C ARG A 707 94.19 77.63 -87.62
N THR A 708 93.04 77.03 -87.30
CA THR A 708 92.07 77.19 -86.19
C THR A 708 90.96 76.11 -86.33
N GLY A 709 90.34 75.66 -85.22
CA GLY A 709 88.93 75.20 -85.26
C GLY A 709 88.52 74.00 -84.39
N GLY A 710 88.13 74.22 -83.12
CA GLY A 710 87.48 73.21 -82.29
C GLY A 710 86.67 73.80 -81.14
N LYS A 711 85.39 74.16 -81.37
CA LYS A 711 84.42 74.65 -80.34
C LYS A 711 82.94 74.37 -80.70
N GLN A 712 82.54 73.15 -81.03
CA GLN A 712 81.11 72.82 -81.25
C GLN A 712 80.57 71.51 -80.61
N VAL A 713 81.40 70.69 -79.97
CA VAL A 713 80.95 69.39 -79.41
C VAL A 713 80.40 69.49 -77.96
N ALA A 714 80.80 70.50 -77.18
CA ALA A 714 80.44 70.59 -75.76
C ALA A 714 79.00 71.09 -75.46
N LYS A 715 78.35 71.83 -76.38
CA LYS A 715 77.02 72.43 -76.13
C LYS A 715 75.86 71.44 -76.33
N ILE A 716 76.01 70.49 -77.26
CA ILE A 716 74.96 69.50 -77.59
C ILE A 716 74.87 68.39 -76.53
N HIS A 717 75.98 68.05 -75.88
CA HIS A 717 76.01 66.96 -74.90
C HIS A 717 75.35 67.32 -73.55
N ILE A 718 75.35 68.61 -73.17
CA ILE A 718 74.74 69.10 -71.93
C ILE A 718 73.22 69.24 -72.08
N GLN A 719 72.73 69.63 -73.27
CA GLN A 719 71.30 69.83 -73.52
C GLN A 719 70.53 68.51 -73.60
N ARG A 720 71.12 67.44 -74.15
CA ARG A 720 70.55 66.07 -74.10
C ARG A 720 70.47 65.51 -72.68
N ARG A 721 71.48 65.77 -71.84
CA ARG A 721 71.55 65.25 -70.47
C ARG A 721 70.48 65.86 -69.56
N ILE A 722 70.03 67.08 -69.83
CA ILE A 722 68.93 67.72 -69.09
C ILE A 722 67.56 67.13 -69.49
N SER A 723 67.33 66.92 -70.79
CA SER A 723 66.09 66.32 -71.29
C SER A 723 65.92 64.86 -70.84
N ASP A 724 67.00 64.07 -70.84
CA ASP A 724 66.99 62.69 -70.34
C ASP A 724 66.69 62.62 -68.83
N MET A 725 67.21 63.57 -68.04
CA MET A 725 66.94 63.65 -66.60
C MET A 725 65.48 64.03 -66.31
N GLN A 726 64.89 64.93 -67.10
CA GLN A 726 63.47 65.31 -66.96
C GLN A 726 62.53 64.16 -67.34
N MET A 727 62.86 63.37 -68.36
CA MET A 727 62.08 62.20 -68.77
C MET A 727 62.16 61.09 -67.72
N LYS A 728 63.36 60.84 -67.15
CA LYS A 728 63.54 59.91 -66.03
C LYS A 728 62.77 60.33 -64.78
N LEU A 729 62.67 61.63 -64.48
CA LEU A 729 61.91 62.15 -63.33
C LEU A 729 60.39 62.00 -63.49
N LYS A 730 59.88 62.11 -64.72
CA LYS A 730 58.46 61.81 -65.03
C LYS A 730 58.16 60.31 -64.97
N GLN A 731 59.06 59.48 -65.50
CA GLN A 731 58.94 58.02 -65.41
C GLN A 731 59.01 57.55 -63.95
N THR A 732 59.93 58.07 -63.13
CA THR A 732 60.01 57.68 -61.71
C THR A 732 58.80 58.15 -60.90
N LYS A 733 58.19 59.30 -61.21
CA LYS A 733 56.92 59.73 -60.60
C LYS A 733 55.74 58.83 -61.00
N GLN A 734 55.65 58.44 -62.26
CA GLN A 734 54.60 57.51 -62.72
C GLN A 734 54.80 56.11 -62.12
N THR A 735 56.02 55.60 -62.03
CA THR A 735 56.30 54.32 -61.36
C THR A 735 56.05 54.41 -59.86
N ALA A 736 56.35 55.53 -59.19
CA ALA A 736 56.04 55.72 -57.77
C ALA A 736 54.52 55.70 -57.51
N GLN A 737 53.71 56.34 -58.36
CA GLN A 737 52.24 56.30 -58.25
C GLN A 737 51.65 54.92 -58.55
N ILE A 738 52.23 54.17 -59.51
CA ILE A 738 51.83 52.78 -59.78
C ILE A 738 52.20 51.88 -58.58
N LEU A 739 53.38 52.10 -57.98
CA LEU A 739 53.82 51.35 -56.80
C LEU A 739 53.01 51.72 -55.55
N GLU A 740 52.57 52.97 -55.39
CA GLU A 740 51.67 53.38 -54.29
C GLU A 740 50.28 52.73 -54.43
N ARG A 741 49.73 52.65 -55.65
CA ARG A 741 48.48 51.89 -55.92
C ARG A 741 48.68 50.39 -55.69
N ALA A 742 49.79 49.82 -56.15
CA ALA A 742 50.12 48.42 -55.90
C ALA A 742 50.31 48.11 -54.40
N LEU A 743 50.86 49.05 -53.62
CA LEU A 743 50.98 48.93 -52.17
C LEU A 743 49.62 49.04 -51.46
N TYR A 744 48.69 49.87 -51.95
CA TYR A 744 47.33 49.93 -51.46
C TYR A 744 46.58 48.61 -51.72
N ASP A 745 46.63 48.11 -52.96
CA ASP A 745 46.02 46.83 -53.34
C ASP A 745 46.67 45.64 -52.59
N ALA A 746 47.98 45.70 -52.35
CA ALA A 746 48.69 44.68 -51.56
C ALA A 746 48.26 44.70 -50.09
N ARG A 747 48.05 45.88 -49.50
CA ARG A 747 47.53 46.01 -48.12
C ARG A 747 46.09 45.55 -47.99
N GLU A 748 45.24 45.84 -48.97
CA GLU A 748 43.86 45.35 -48.97
C GLU A 748 43.81 43.82 -49.10
N LYS A 749 44.70 43.23 -49.92
CA LYS A 749 44.88 41.78 -50.01
C LYS A 749 45.46 41.18 -48.73
N GLU A 750 46.40 41.87 -48.07
CA GLU A 750 46.95 41.45 -46.78
C GLU A 750 45.86 41.40 -45.71
N ILE A 751 45.01 42.42 -45.62
CA ILE A 751 43.87 42.45 -44.68
C ILE A 751 42.91 41.29 -44.94
N LYS A 752 42.48 41.09 -46.20
CA LYS A 752 41.60 39.96 -46.56
C LYS A 752 42.25 38.61 -46.28
N LEU A 753 43.54 38.44 -46.58
CA LEU A 753 44.28 37.22 -46.25
C LEU A 753 44.43 37.01 -44.74
N THR A 754 44.54 38.07 -43.94
CA THR A 754 44.56 37.95 -42.48
C THR A 754 43.20 37.56 -41.91
N GLU A 755 42.11 38.10 -42.46
CA GLU A 755 40.73 37.72 -42.11
C GLU A 755 40.47 36.25 -42.48
N ASP A 756 40.80 35.86 -43.72
CA ASP A 756 40.72 34.46 -44.18
C ASP A 756 41.61 33.54 -43.35
N TYR A 757 42.80 33.99 -42.94
CA TYR A 757 43.69 33.21 -42.07
C TYR A 757 43.08 33.04 -40.68
N THR A 758 42.49 34.07 -40.08
CA THR A 758 41.84 33.96 -38.77
C THR A 758 40.62 33.05 -38.82
N ASP A 759 39.81 33.13 -39.87
CA ASP A 759 38.63 32.29 -40.06
C ASP A 759 39.04 30.83 -40.31
N ASN A 760 40.04 30.59 -41.15
CA ASN A 760 40.59 29.25 -41.36
C ASN A 760 41.22 28.67 -40.09
N ASN A 761 41.88 29.48 -39.26
CA ASN A 761 42.46 29.01 -38.01
C ASN A 761 41.36 28.67 -36.99
N ALA A 762 40.29 29.47 -36.93
CA ALA A 762 39.11 29.17 -36.11
C ALA A 762 38.41 27.88 -36.55
N GLN A 763 38.24 27.67 -37.86
CA GLN A 763 37.74 26.41 -38.41
C GLN A 763 38.67 25.23 -38.11
N MET A 764 39.99 25.43 -38.21
CA MET A 764 40.97 24.40 -37.88
C MET A 764 40.94 24.03 -36.39
N ASP A 765 40.68 24.98 -35.50
CA ASP A 765 40.52 24.70 -34.06
C ASP A 765 39.20 23.97 -33.76
N ILE A 766 38.11 24.31 -34.44
CA ILE A 766 36.85 23.55 -34.38
C ILE A 766 37.07 22.10 -34.85
N LEU A 767 37.75 21.92 -35.98
CA LEU A 767 38.07 20.59 -36.52
C LEU A 767 39.02 19.79 -35.62
N LYS A 768 40.02 20.45 -35.00
CA LYS A 768 40.91 19.79 -34.02
C LYS A 768 40.15 19.36 -32.77
N ASN A 769 39.21 20.17 -32.29
CA ASN A 769 38.38 19.81 -31.14
C ASN A 769 37.44 18.66 -31.49
N GLY A 770 36.81 18.69 -32.67
CA GLY A 770 36.01 17.58 -33.18
C GLY A 770 36.83 16.31 -33.39
N LEU A 771 38.06 16.41 -33.89
CA LEU A 771 38.98 15.26 -34.02
C LEU A 771 39.29 14.65 -32.64
N ARG A 772 39.60 15.47 -31.63
CA ARG A 772 39.84 14.99 -30.25
C ARG A 772 38.61 14.31 -29.66
N GLU A 773 37.42 14.85 -29.90
CA GLU A 773 36.17 14.25 -29.43
C GLU A 773 35.92 12.89 -30.08
N VAL A 774 36.15 12.78 -31.39
CA VAL A 774 36.07 11.50 -32.11
C VAL A 774 37.15 10.51 -31.63
N GLU A 775 38.37 10.96 -31.37
CA GLU A 775 39.45 10.13 -30.80
C GLU A 775 39.07 9.59 -29.40
N LEU A 776 38.46 10.42 -28.54
CA LEU A 776 37.93 10.00 -27.24
C LEU A 776 36.81 8.97 -27.40
N GLN A 777 35.85 9.20 -28.31
CA GLN A 777 34.78 8.24 -28.59
C GLN A 777 35.32 6.90 -29.14
N ILE A 778 36.36 6.94 -29.97
CA ILE A 778 37.04 5.72 -30.45
C ILE A 778 37.70 4.98 -29.29
N HIS A 779 38.38 5.69 -28.37
CA HIS A 779 39.00 5.09 -27.20
C HIS A 779 37.97 4.46 -26.25
N GLU A 780 36.87 5.14 -25.96
CA GLU A 780 35.75 4.61 -25.17
C GLU A 780 35.12 3.39 -25.84
N GLY A 781 34.88 3.45 -27.15
CA GLY A 781 34.37 2.34 -27.94
C GLY A 781 35.31 1.12 -27.93
N GLN A 782 36.63 1.33 -28.00
CA GLN A 782 37.63 0.25 -27.91
C GLN A 782 37.65 -0.39 -26.53
N ILE A 783 37.56 0.41 -25.45
CA ILE A 783 37.46 -0.08 -24.07
C ILE A 783 36.19 -0.90 -23.88
N HIS A 784 35.04 -0.40 -24.36
CA HIS A 784 33.76 -1.08 -24.25
C HIS A 784 33.74 -2.41 -25.02
N LYS A 785 34.23 -2.40 -26.28
CA LYS A 785 34.37 -3.62 -27.09
C LYS A 785 35.25 -4.66 -26.39
N HIS A 786 36.37 -4.25 -25.79
CA HIS A 786 37.25 -5.15 -25.04
C HIS A 786 36.55 -5.76 -23.82
N ALA A 787 35.84 -4.93 -23.03
CA ALA A 787 35.09 -5.42 -21.87
C ALA A 787 34.01 -6.45 -22.26
N CYS A 788 33.27 -6.20 -23.34
CA CYS A 788 32.28 -7.15 -23.86
C CYS A 788 32.92 -8.46 -24.34
N LEU A 789 34.08 -8.39 -25.00
CA LEU A 789 34.83 -9.57 -25.44
C LEU A 789 35.29 -10.40 -24.25
N GLU A 790 35.89 -9.78 -23.22
CA GLU A 790 36.32 -10.48 -22.00
C GLU A 790 35.15 -11.13 -21.28
N MET A 791 34.04 -10.41 -21.12
CA MET A 791 32.81 -10.96 -20.54
C MET A 791 32.30 -12.18 -21.33
N THR A 792 32.37 -12.13 -22.67
CA THR A 792 31.99 -13.24 -23.53
C THR A 792 32.92 -14.44 -23.36
N VAL A 793 34.24 -14.20 -23.30
CA VAL A 793 35.25 -15.24 -23.06
C VAL A 793 35.04 -15.91 -21.70
N LEU A 794 34.76 -15.13 -20.65
CA LEU A 794 34.45 -15.65 -19.31
C LEU A 794 33.18 -16.50 -19.31
N ARG A 795 32.10 -16.04 -19.97
CA ARG A 795 30.86 -16.82 -20.13
C ARG A 795 31.10 -18.11 -20.92
N GLN A 796 31.89 -18.07 -21.98
CA GLN A 796 32.27 -19.25 -22.75
C GLN A 796 33.11 -20.24 -21.92
N ARG A 797 34.07 -19.76 -21.12
CA ARG A 797 34.83 -20.60 -20.18
C ARG A 797 33.93 -21.23 -19.13
N LYS A 798 33.02 -20.45 -18.53
CA LYS A 798 32.02 -20.95 -17.58
C LYS A 798 31.10 -21.99 -18.20
N ALA A 799 30.64 -21.75 -19.43
CA ALA A 799 29.83 -22.72 -20.18
C ALA A 799 30.57 -24.03 -20.44
N ARG A 800 31.85 -23.98 -20.86
CA ARG A 800 32.68 -25.19 -21.02
C ARG A 800 32.87 -25.94 -19.70
N LEU A 801 33.12 -25.23 -18.59
CA LEU A 801 33.24 -25.83 -17.26
C LEU A 801 31.94 -26.51 -16.83
N LEU A 802 30.78 -25.90 -17.11
CA LEU A 802 29.46 -26.48 -16.84
C LEU A 802 29.17 -27.69 -17.76
N GLU A 803 29.61 -27.67 -19.02
CA GLU A 803 29.55 -28.81 -19.93
C GLU A 803 30.44 -29.96 -19.45
N ASP A 804 31.67 -29.67 -19.04
CA ASP A 804 32.60 -30.66 -18.49
C ASP A 804 32.07 -31.28 -17.19
N LEU A 805 31.38 -30.49 -16.34
CA LEU A 805 30.64 -30.99 -15.18
C LEU A 805 29.48 -31.89 -15.60
N LYS A 806 28.67 -31.48 -16.59
CA LYS A 806 27.55 -32.27 -17.13
C LYS A 806 27.99 -33.62 -17.70
N PHE A 807 29.16 -33.67 -18.34
CA PHE A 807 29.73 -34.89 -18.92
C PHE A 807 30.70 -35.62 -17.96
N ASN A 808 30.77 -35.23 -16.68
CA ASN A 808 31.68 -35.79 -15.67
C ASN A 808 33.17 -35.81 -16.08
N ARG A 809 33.57 -34.91 -16.98
CA ARG A 809 34.97 -34.72 -17.42
C ARG A 809 35.70 -33.73 -16.52
N TYR A 810 34.96 -32.93 -15.74
CA TYR A 810 35.54 -31.99 -14.80
C TYR A 810 36.10 -32.71 -13.56
N LYS A 811 37.39 -32.51 -13.30
CA LYS A 811 38.07 -33.03 -12.12
C LYS A 811 38.17 -31.92 -11.07
N ASN A 812 37.51 -32.09 -9.93
CA ASN A 812 37.56 -31.10 -8.86
C ASN A 812 39.01 -30.95 -8.32
N VAL A 813 39.57 -29.76 -8.47
CA VAL A 813 40.95 -29.42 -8.09
C VAL A 813 41.09 -29.37 -6.56
N TYR A 814 40.04 -28.95 -5.84
CA TYR A 814 40.04 -28.84 -4.38
C TYR A 814 38.97 -29.76 -3.78
N LYS A 815 39.41 -30.75 -3.00
CA LYS A 815 38.53 -31.80 -2.45
C LYS A 815 37.71 -31.38 -1.23
N CYS A 816 38.05 -30.26 -0.60
CA CYS A 816 37.37 -29.73 0.59
C CYS A 816 37.17 -28.21 0.47
N GLU A 817 36.01 -27.73 0.91
CA GLU A 817 35.57 -26.33 0.87
C GLU A 817 36.54 -25.37 1.60
N ILE A 818 37.17 -25.83 2.68
CA ILE A 818 38.17 -25.05 3.44
C ILE A 818 39.42 -24.76 2.60
N LEU A 819 39.84 -25.67 1.72
CA LEU A 819 40.99 -25.46 0.83
C LEU A 819 40.63 -24.59 -0.37
N LEU A 820 39.37 -24.65 -0.83
CA LEU A 820 38.84 -23.78 -1.86
C LEU A 820 38.79 -22.33 -1.36
N ASN A 821 38.20 -22.09 -0.19
CA ASN A 821 38.09 -20.74 0.39
C ASN A 821 39.45 -20.12 0.68
N LYS A 822 40.43 -20.92 1.15
CA LYS A 822 41.81 -20.44 1.34
C LYS A 822 42.50 -20.06 0.03
N GLU A 823 42.22 -20.78 -1.06
CA GLU A 823 42.79 -20.44 -2.36
C GLU A 823 42.06 -19.24 -2.98
N GLU A 824 40.74 -19.12 -2.78
CA GLU A 824 39.94 -17.97 -3.18
C GLU A 824 40.40 -16.69 -2.45
N GLU A 825 40.67 -16.74 -1.15
CA GLU A 825 41.26 -15.63 -0.38
C GLU A 825 42.66 -15.24 -0.90
N LYS A 826 43.50 -16.22 -1.27
CA LYS A 826 44.80 -15.95 -1.90
C LYS A 826 44.67 -15.30 -3.28
N GLN A 827 43.75 -15.79 -4.10
CA GLN A 827 43.50 -15.21 -5.42
C GLN A 827 42.93 -13.79 -5.28
N SER A 828 42.04 -13.55 -4.31
CA SER A 828 41.50 -12.22 -4.03
C SER A 828 42.58 -11.24 -3.54
N THR A 829 43.52 -11.68 -2.71
CA THR A 829 44.62 -10.81 -2.24
C THR A 829 45.62 -10.48 -3.35
N ILE A 830 45.94 -11.46 -4.22
CA ILE A 830 46.74 -11.20 -5.44
C ILE A 830 45.98 -10.25 -6.39
N HIS A 831 44.66 -10.39 -6.50
CA HIS A 831 43.82 -9.53 -7.33
C HIS A 831 43.87 -8.06 -6.87
N CYS A 832 43.64 -7.81 -5.58
CA CYS A 832 43.70 -6.46 -5.02
C CYS A 832 45.09 -5.83 -5.21
N ALA A 833 46.16 -6.60 -5.00
CA ALA A 833 47.53 -6.10 -5.21
C ALA A 833 47.80 -5.75 -6.69
N LEU A 834 47.25 -6.51 -7.64
CA LEU A 834 47.36 -6.20 -9.07
C LEU A 834 46.51 -4.99 -9.47
N GLU A 835 45.32 -4.81 -8.89
CA GLU A 835 44.50 -3.62 -9.09
C GLU A 835 45.22 -2.36 -8.58
N GLU A 836 45.82 -2.41 -7.39
CA GLU A 836 46.61 -1.30 -6.83
C GLU A 836 47.82 -0.94 -7.71
N VAL A 837 48.53 -1.94 -8.25
CA VAL A 837 49.66 -1.71 -9.17
C VAL A 837 49.18 -1.13 -10.51
N LEU A 838 47.99 -1.50 -10.99
CA LEU A 838 47.44 -0.94 -12.23
C LEU A 838 46.94 0.49 -12.04
N ASP A 839 46.40 0.82 -10.87
CA ASP A 839 45.99 2.19 -10.54
C ASP A 839 47.21 3.11 -10.39
N THR A 840 48.33 2.64 -9.82
CA THR A 840 49.58 3.43 -9.79
C THR A 840 50.17 3.59 -11.19
N LEU A 841 50.20 2.54 -12.02
CA LEU A 841 50.66 2.62 -13.41
C LEU A 841 49.79 3.55 -14.27
N LYS A 842 48.49 3.64 -13.99
CA LYS A 842 47.58 4.57 -14.68
C LYS A 842 47.90 6.04 -14.40
N ILE A 843 48.40 6.33 -13.19
CA ILE A 843 48.84 7.67 -12.77
C ILE A 843 50.22 7.97 -13.35
N ASP A 844 51.15 7.01 -13.29
CA ASP A 844 52.54 7.19 -13.72
C ASP A 844 52.68 7.26 -15.26
N PHE A 845 51.84 6.55 -16.01
CA PHE A 845 51.91 6.46 -17.47
C PHE A 845 50.57 6.73 -18.18
N PRO A 846 50.09 7.99 -18.17
CA PRO A 846 48.78 8.35 -18.74
C PRO A 846 48.66 8.11 -20.26
N HIS A 847 49.78 8.11 -20.98
CA HIS A 847 49.82 7.80 -22.42
C HIS A 847 49.53 6.33 -22.75
N LEU A 848 49.57 5.43 -21.77
CA LEU A 848 49.19 4.01 -21.91
C LEU A 848 47.79 3.73 -21.32
N GLY A 849 47.02 4.77 -20.98
CA GLY A 849 45.76 4.65 -20.24
C GLY A 849 44.75 3.69 -20.86
N LEU A 850 44.64 3.63 -22.20
CA LEU A 850 43.75 2.69 -22.88
C LEU A 850 44.17 1.23 -22.68
N GLN A 851 45.47 0.94 -22.78
CA GLN A 851 46.01 -0.41 -22.62
C GLN A 851 45.92 -0.87 -21.16
N ILE A 852 46.14 0.05 -20.20
CA ILE A 852 46.00 -0.21 -18.77
C ILE A 852 44.54 -0.51 -18.42
N VAL A 853 43.57 0.26 -18.95
CA VAL A 853 42.14 -0.01 -18.72
C VAL A 853 41.68 -1.32 -19.35
N GLN A 854 42.23 -1.70 -20.51
CA GLN A 854 41.98 -3.02 -21.10
C GLN A 854 42.46 -4.16 -20.20
N ILE A 855 43.63 -4.04 -19.58
CA ILE A 855 44.17 -5.04 -18.62
C ILE A 855 43.29 -5.11 -17.36
N ILE A 856 42.83 -3.97 -16.85
CA ILE A 856 41.90 -3.90 -15.71
C ILE A 856 40.58 -4.64 -16.03
N ASN A 857 40.08 -4.53 -17.26
CA ASN A 857 38.85 -5.22 -17.66
C ASN A 857 39.01 -6.75 -17.70
N SER A 858 40.20 -7.28 -17.96
CA SER A 858 40.48 -8.72 -17.92
C SER A 858 40.62 -9.26 -16.48
N LEU A 859 40.87 -8.37 -15.51
CA LEU A 859 40.96 -8.72 -14.10
C LEU A 859 39.57 -8.76 -13.44
N LYS A 860 38.69 -7.80 -13.71
CA LYS A 860 37.37 -7.72 -13.05
C LYS A 860 36.51 -8.99 -13.24
N HIS A 861 36.21 -9.64 -12.11
CA HIS A 861 35.38 -10.85 -12.06
C HIS A 861 33.87 -10.51 -12.24
N PRO A 862 33.07 -11.32 -12.97
CA PRO A 862 31.70 -11.02 -13.37
C PRO A 862 30.64 -11.03 -12.26
N GLU A 863 31.03 -11.17 -10.99
CA GLU A 863 30.09 -11.19 -9.85
C GLU A 863 29.96 -9.84 -9.14
N LYS A 864 30.67 -8.80 -9.61
CA LYS A 864 30.49 -7.41 -9.16
C LYS A 864 30.20 -6.46 -10.34
N LEU A 865 29.21 -6.80 -11.15
CA LEU A 865 28.55 -5.88 -12.07
C LEU A 865 27.07 -5.76 -11.70
#